data_AF-A0A4S8KL41-F1
#
_entry.id   AF-A0A4S8KL41-F1
#
_cell.length_a   1.000
_cell.length_b   1.000
_cell.length_c   1.000
_cell.angle_alpha   90.00
_cell.angle_beta   90.00
_cell.angle_gamma   90.00
#
_symmetry.space_group_name_H-M   'P 1'
#
loop_
_entity.id
_entity.type
_entity.pdbx_description
1 polymer ?
#
loop_
_entity_poly.entity_id
_entity_poly.type
_entity_poly.pdbx_seq_one_letter_code
_entity_poly.pdbx_strand_id
1 'polypeptide(L)'
;MGSWFLGNHGENAPILTQSMTNIIENVKLGREEIWKNDPPMIQKVMSDSAVFQESVKTLQRALKSLAGCLSEKSVPFYSPRYAGHMSTDLSLPAVLGYALAQHFNQNNVTPEASALTSTIEYVVGQQLCYILGFETSPNPDNDGVVGWGHITADGSIANLESIWHLALTTHLARNLKYYPLSLQLAMREGEKLESIRETFEIELCNGKKKLFKCCDSWDLLNLSPSTVADIPRRLYYGYGIPSDALSDILRPFSIQTLGMEELNKLFDIKQHAKYMVSIANHYSWPKGCAIAGIGSENLIEIGVDLNVRMDIKKLEKQLRDCLNNKQAVFSVVVVCGTTEHGAVDPVKEVVELREEMKKEGLAFMIHADAAWGGYFACKCIPPVLKEPDTRKPYAFSIKLNEWTNEQLYELGEVDTITIDPHKSGYIPYPAGALCMRDSRFRFLTTWTSAYINTEGTADFNMGIYGVEGSKPGAAAVAVLLSHEILGLERDDKGGYANLLGTAMLTGIKMYGHWVTMDLLSTSLVVTALNRLPSEIEGKPQEEVQKQKKEIYDTIVNRENYDLENDQTAMELMMKIGSDTMINAFVCNFKIDDKVNKNIVQANFLNDRLYERLSVRKARDVINDKPLIINRTVLKQSAYGDTLQTLKKRMNVNEGKEDVVALSNVSMSPFPTTGQFLQDMMGEFRKVAEQEIKNCLVRIKERPAVHVFLLQGVQAQNLYLVYLPMLHIKNHQRQLILSVAISDTDLEKVKQIKTGVLTVHTSSKKLEDLQDLNTILENGDFIADIYSGFPSIYSCVNLFFVIYLF
;
A
#
# COMPACT_ATOMS: atom_id res chain seq x y z
N MET A 1 -2.94 5.19 -25.06
CA MET A 1 -1.80 4.97 -24.14
C MET A 1 -0.65 5.94 -24.36
N GLY A 2 0.23 5.79 -25.38
CA GLY A 2 1.45 6.62 -25.50
C GLY A 2 1.25 8.14 -25.56
N SER A 3 0.07 8.62 -25.97
CA SER A 3 -0.35 10.02 -26.00
C SER A 3 -0.86 10.58 -24.66
N TRP A 4 -0.99 9.74 -23.62
CA TRP A 4 -1.60 10.12 -22.34
C TRP A 4 -0.60 10.38 -21.22
N PHE A 5 0.70 10.31 -21.49
CA PHE A 5 1.79 10.47 -20.51
C PHE A 5 2.79 11.50 -21.03
N LEU A 6 3.55 12.16 -20.14
CA LEU A 6 4.59 13.09 -20.59
C LEU A 6 5.74 12.35 -21.29
N GLY A 7 6.03 11.13 -20.80
CA GLY A 7 7.08 10.25 -21.30
C GLY A 7 8.40 10.45 -20.56
N ASN A 8 9.22 9.41 -20.53
CA ASN A 8 10.44 9.36 -19.72
C ASN A 8 11.56 10.32 -20.16
N HIS A 9 11.46 10.89 -21.37
CA HIS A 9 12.32 11.99 -21.85
C HIS A 9 11.53 13.25 -22.21
N GLY A 10 10.23 13.33 -21.86
CA GLY A 10 9.36 14.44 -22.25
C GLY A 10 8.97 14.40 -23.73
N GLU A 11 8.82 13.21 -24.30
CA GLU A 11 8.45 12.97 -25.69
C GLU A 11 7.17 13.74 -26.10
N ASN A 12 6.21 13.90 -25.19
CA ASN A 12 4.97 14.64 -25.41
C ASN A 12 5.00 16.09 -24.86
N ALA A 13 6.18 16.65 -24.53
CA ALA A 13 6.31 18.03 -24.06
C ALA A 13 5.71 19.09 -25.01
N PRO A 14 5.72 18.95 -26.36
CA PRO A 14 5.02 19.88 -27.24
C PRO A 14 3.51 19.91 -27.01
N ILE A 15 2.89 18.76 -26.75
CA ILE A 15 1.45 18.64 -26.46
C ILE A 15 1.15 19.35 -25.14
N LEU A 16 1.89 19.03 -24.08
CA LEU A 16 1.74 19.67 -22.76
C LEU A 16 1.92 21.19 -22.84
N THR A 17 2.91 21.68 -23.60
CA THR A 17 3.16 23.11 -23.79
C THR A 17 2.00 23.82 -24.50
N GLN A 18 1.46 23.21 -25.56
CA GLN A 18 0.32 23.75 -26.29
C GLN A 18 -0.95 23.75 -25.41
N SER A 19 -1.24 22.64 -24.73
CA SER A 19 -2.39 22.55 -23.82
C SER A 19 -2.32 23.54 -22.66
N MET A 20 -1.15 23.75 -22.04
CA MET A 20 -0.97 24.76 -21.00
C MET A 20 -1.15 26.20 -21.53
N THR A 21 -0.66 26.48 -22.75
CA THR A 21 -0.90 27.79 -23.41
C THR A 21 -2.40 28.02 -23.60
N ASN A 22 -3.11 27.04 -24.16
CA ASN A 22 -4.55 27.11 -24.38
C ASN A 22 -5.33 27.27 -23.05
N ILE A 23 -4.91 26.62 -21.97
CA ILE A 23 -5.50 26.80 -20.62
C ILE A 23 -5.38 28.26 -20.18
N ILE A 24 -4.18 28.85 -20.27
CA ILE A 24 -3.93 30.24 -19.86
C ILE A 24 -4.76 31.22 -20.69
N GLU A 25 -4.87 31.00 -22.01
CA GLU A 25 -5.68 31.82 -22.90
C GLU A 25 -7.18 31.73 -22.58
N ASN A 26 -7.73 30.54 -22.35
CA ASN A 26 -9.13 30.37 -21.98
C ASN A 26 -9.45 30.95 -20.59
N VAL A 27 -8.56 30.78 -19.60
CA VAL A 27 -8.69 31.40 -18.27
C VAL A 27 -8.66 32.94 -18.38
N LYS A 28 -7.82 33.50 -19.26
CA LYS A 28 -7.80 34.94 -19.55
C LYS A 28 -9.13 35.40 -20.13
N LEU A 29 -9.60 34.77 -21.22
CA LEU A 29 -10.85 35.12 -21.89
C LEU A 29 -12.05 35.06 -20.94
N GLY A 30 -12.15 34.00 -20.12
CA GLY A 30 -13.21 33.88 -19.12
C GLY A 30 -13.21 35.01 -18.08
N ARG A 31 -12.02 35.50 -17.69
CA ARG A 31 -11.87 36.65 -16.78
C ARG A 31 -12.14 38.01 -17.45
N GLU A 32 -11.99 38.12 -18.77
CA GLU A 32 -12.28 39.34 -19.53
C GLU A 32 -13.77 39.47 -19.90
N GLU A 33 -14.49 38.35 -20.08
CA GLU A 33 -15.93 38.34 -20.32
C GLU A 33 -16.76 38.59 -19.05
N ILE A 34 -16.35 38.00 -17.92
CA ILE A 34 -17.00 38.22 -16.62
C ILE A 34 -16.76 39.67 -16.17
N TRP A 35 -17.85 40.45 -16.12
CA TRP A 35 -17.85 41.89 -15.83
C TRP A 35 -16.95 42.72 -16.77
N LYS A 36 -16.98 42.44 -18.08
CA LYS A 36 -16.24 43.11 -19.17
C LYS A 36 -16.15 44.65 -19.19
N ASN A 37 -16.93 45.36 -18.38
CA ASN A 37 -16.91 46.82 -18.26
C ASN A 37 -15.97 47.31 -17.15
N ASP A 38 -15.50 46.42 -16.27
CA ASP A 38 -14.60 46.76 -15.17
C ASP A 38 -13.19 47.10 -15.69
N PRO A 39 -12.55 48.16 -15.19
CA PRO A 39 -11.21 48.54 -15.61
C PRO A 39 -10.17 47.55 -15.07
N PRO A 40 -9.04 47.33 -15.78
CA PRO A 40 -7.98 46.45 -15.30
C PRO A 40 -7.34 47.03 -14.02
N MET A 41 -7.48 46.28 -12.92
CA MET A 41 -6.94 46.66 -11.61
C MET A 41 -5.41 46.71 -11.57
N ILE A 42 -4.74 45.90 -12.42
CA ILE A 42 -3.29 45.96 -12.64
C ILE A 42 -3.04 46.77 -13.91
N GLN A 43 -2.72 48.05 -13.75
CA GLN A 43 -2.53 48.98 -14.86
C GLN A 43 -1.13 48.92 -15.45
N LYS A 44 -0.99 49.34 -16.72
CA LYS A 44 0.28 49.35 -17.45
C LYS A 44 1.41 50.08 -16.69
N VAL A 45 1.11 51.23 -16.08
CA VAL A 45 2.04 52.00 -15.23
C VAL A 45 2.59 51.21 -14.03
N MET A 46 1.80 50.29 -13.46
CA MET A 46 2.27 49.40 -12.39
C MET A 46 3.27 48.40 -12.95
N SER A 47 2.95 47.78 -14.09
CA SER A 47 3.81 46.78 -14.74
C SER A 47 5.13 47.35 -15.26
N ASP A 48 5.15 48.63 -15.63
CA ASP A 48 6.35 49.34 -16.10
C ASP A 48 7.23 49.86 -14.95
N SER A 49 6.76 49.76 -13.70
CA SER A 49 7.53 50.18 -12.53
C SER A 49 8.72 49.24 -12.25
N ALA A 50 9.83 49.82 -11.79
CA ALA A 50 11.04 49.07 -11.43
C ALA A 50 10.77 48.00 -10.34
N VAL A 51 9.86 48.28 -9.40
CA VAL A 51 9.48 47.37 -8.31
C VAL A 51 8.75 46.13 -8.86
N PHE A 52 7.83 46.31 -9.82
CA PHE A 52 7.14 45.20 -10.47
C PHE A 52 8.12 44.34 -11.27
N GLN A 53 8.98 44.98 -12.07
CA GLN A 53 9.97 44.28 -12.88
C GLN A 53 10.98 43.47 -12.03
N GLU A 54 11.42 44.00 -10.89
CA GLU A 54 12.30 43.25 -9.98
C GLU A 54 11.58 42.12 -9.25
N SER A 55 10.29 42.30 -8.93
CA SER A 55 9.45 41.23 -8.38
C SER A 55 9.28 40.07 -9.37
N VAL A 56 9.02 40.37 -10.66
CA VAL A 56 8.93 39.37 -11.73
C VAL A 56 10.26 38.63 -11.93
N LYS A 57 11.40 39.35 -11.97
CA LYS A 57 12.74 38.72 -12.03
C LYS A 57 13.02 37.83 -10.82
N THR A 58 12.53 38.20 -9.64
CA THR A 58 12.68 37.39 -8.42
C THR A 58 11.87 36.11 -8.50
N LEU A 59 10.60 36.18 -8.93
CA LEU A 59 9.76 35.02 -9.18
C LEU A 59 10.39 34.09 -10.24
N GLN A 60 10.83 34.61 -11.38
CA GLN A 60 11.46 33.83 -12.45
C GLN A 60 12.76 33.14 -11.99
N ARG A 61 13.60 33.82 -11.19
CA ARG A 61 14.80 33.20 -10.58
C ARG A 61 14.43 32.07 -9.62
N ALA A 62 13.45 32.29 -8.75
CA ALA A 62 12.98 31.29 -7.79
C ALA A 62 12.42 30.04 -8.51
N LEU A 63 11.55 30.24 -9.50
CA LEU A 63 10.98 29.16 -10.31
C LEU A 63 12.06 28.37 -11.06
N LYS A 64 13.00 29.04 -11.73
CA LYS A 64 14.11 28.39 -12.43
C LYS A 64 14.99 27.56 -11.48
N SER A 65 15.28 28.11 -10.29
CA SER A 65 16.08 27.41 -9.26
C SER A 65 15.36 26.17 -8.73
N LEU A 66 14.08 26.31 -8.37
CA LEU A 66 13.28 25.21 -7.83
C LEU A 66 13.04 24.10 -8.86
N ALA A 67 12.72 24.45 -10.11
CA ALA A 67 12.57 23.48 -11.20
C ALA A 67 13.86 22.71 -11.47
N GLY A 68 15.03 23.39 -11.44
CA GLY A 68 16.34 22.73 -11.53
C GLY A 68 16.59 21.75 -10.38
N CYS A 69 16.33 22.17 -9.14
CA CYS A 69 16.49 21.31 -7.95
C CYS A 69 15.56 20.08 -8.00
N LEU A 70 14.30 20.26 -8.39
CA LEU A 70 13.35 19.16 -8.54
C LEU A 70 13.77 18.20 -9.65
N SER A 71 14.19 18.71 -10.81
CA SER A 71 14.69 17.89 -11.92
C SER A 71 15.94 17.06 -11.57
N GLU A 72 16.83 17.57 -10.72
CA GLU A 72 18.07 16.88 -10.34
C GLU A 72 17.89 15.91 -9.17
N LYS A 73 17.01 16.23 -8.20
CA LYS A 73 16.96 15.55 -6.89
C LYS A 73 15.68 14.75 -6.62
N SER A 74 14.64 14.85 -7.46
CA SER A 74 13.42 14.06 -7.29
C SER A 74 13.64 12.60 -7.69
N VAL A 75 12.86 11.69 -7.11
CA VAL A 75 12.84 10.29 -7.56
C VAL A 75 12.19 10.24 -8.96
N PRO A 76 12.80 9.60 -9.97
CA PRO A 76 12.34 9.67 -11.35
C PRO A 76 11.20 8.69 -11.62
N PHE A 77 10.03 8.93 -11.01
CA PHE A 77 8.84 8.07 -11.17
C PHE A 77 8.40 7.90 -12.64
N TYR A 78 8.72 8.87 -13.49
CA TYR A 78 8.48 8.82 -14.94
C TYR A 78 9.36 7.80 -15.68
N SER A 79 10.46 7.33 -15.09
CA SER A 79 11.36 6.37 -15.74
C SER A 79 10.86 4.93 -15.55
N PRO A 80 10.82 4.10 -16.61
CA PRO A 80 10.55 2.66 -16.47
C PRO A 80 11.59 1.88 -15.65
N ARG A 81 12.72 2.50 -15.26
CA ARG A 81 13.65 1.97 -14.25
C ARG A 81 13.09 2.06 -12.83
N TYR A 82 12.07 2.88 -12.59
CA TYR A 82 11.37 2.93 -11.32
C TYR A 82 10.30 1.84 -11.27
N ALA A 83 10.48 0.90 -10.35
CA ALA A 83 9.50 -0.13 -10.01
C ALA A 83 9.41 -0.26 -8.48
N GLY A 84 9.55 0.85 -7.75
CA GLY A 84 9.66 0.84 -6.29
C GLY A 84 8.30 0.74 -5.60
N HIS A 85 7.66 1.90 -5.41
CA HIS A 85 6.38 2.05 -4.75
C HIS A 85 5.25 2.26 -5.79
N MET A 86 4.02 2.43 -5.31
CA MET A 86 2.85 2.85 -6.11
C MET A 86 3.03 4.30 -6.63
N SER A 87 3.91 4.49 -7.61
CA SER A 87 4.24 5.78 -8.23
C SER A 87 4.79 5.55 -9.65
N THR A 88 4.45 6.44 -10.58
CA THR A 88 4.73 6.31 -12.03
C THR A 88 4.61 7.69 -12.71
N ASP A 89 4.85 7.78 -14.02
CA ASP A 89 4.42 8.95 -14.80
C ASP A 89 2.89 9.13 -14.71
N LEU A 90 2.45 10.38 -14.66
CA LEU A 90 1.04 10.74 -14.43
C LEU A 90 0.30 10.89 -15.76
N SER A 91 -1.02 10.70 -15.73
CA SER A 91 -1.85 10.96 -16.90
C SER A 91 -1.84 12.47 -17.22
N LEU A 92 -1.46 12.84 -18.45
CA LEU A 92 -1.52 14.21 -18.96
C LEU A 92 -2.92 14.82 -18.80
N PRO A 93 -4.05 14.10 -19.03
CA PRO A 93 -5.38 14.62 -18.75
C PRO A 93 -5.56 15.04 -17.29
N ALA A 94 -5.10 14.25 -16.32
CA ALA A 94 -5.21 14.61 -14.91
C ALA A 94 -4.33 15.82 -14.53
N VAL A 95 -3.09 15.86 -15.02
CA VAL A 95 -2.17 17.00 -14.81
C VAL A 95 -2.75 18.30 -15.38
N LEU A 96 -3.31 18.25 -16.59
CA LEU A 96 -3.96 19.40 -17.25
C LEU A 96 -5.26 19.80 -16.54
N GLY A 97 -6.07 18.83 -16.09
CA GLY A 97 -7.31 19.07 -15.36
C GLY A 97 -7.07 19.78 -14.03
N TYR A 98 -6.08 19.33 -13.27
CA TYR A 98 -5.68 19.98 -12.02
C TYR A 98 -5.18 21.40 -12.27
N ALA A 99 -4.28 21.60 -13.25
CA ALA A 99 -3.71 22.90 -13.58
C ALA A 99 -4.78 23.91 -14.03
N LEU A 100 -5.72 23.49 -14.87
CA LEU A 100 -6.87 24.29 -15.30
C LEU A 100 -7.72 24.74 -14.10
N ALA A 101 -8.15 23.79 -13.26
CA ALA A 101 -9.03 24.07 -12.14
C ALA A 101 -8.36 24.90 -11.02
N GLN A 102 -7.04 24.76 -10.83
CA GLN A 102 -6.28 25.54 -9.86
C GLN A 102 -6.36 27.06 -10.13
N HIS A 103 -6.54 27.50 -11.38
CA HIS A 103 -6.75 28.92 -11.71
C HIS A 103 -8.06 29.53 -11.15
N PHE A 104 -9.00 28.69 -10.72
CA PHE A 104 -10.28 29.08 -10.13
C PHE A 104 -10.35 28.80 -8.61
N ASN A 105 -9.43 27.99 -8.07
CA ASN A 105 -9.28 27.70 -6.63
C ASN A 105 -10.59 27.42 -5.89
N GLN A 106 -11.48 26.65 -6.51
CA GLN A 106 -12.81 26.32 -5.97
C GLN A 106 -12.69 25.36 -4.78
N ASN A 107 -13.52 25.58 -3.75
CA ASN A 107 -13.48 24.83 -2.49
C ASN A 107 -14.73 23.96 -2.36
N ASN A 108 -14.59 22.65 -2.60
CA ASN A 108 -15.70 21.69 -2.66
C ASN A 108 -16.38 21.40 -1.31
N VAL A 109 -16.06 22.16 -0.25
CA VAL A 109 -16.76 22.09 1.04
C VAL A 109 -18.22 22.53 0.96
N THR A 110 -18.53 23.51 0.11
CA THR A 110 -19.90 24.04 -0.09
C THR A 110 -20.11 24.46 -1.54
N PRO A 111 -21.25 24.11 -2.19
CA PRO A 111 -21.58 24.55 -3.55
C PRO A 111 -21.49 26.07 -3.78
N GLU A 112 -21.68 26.90 -2.75
CA GLU A 112 -21.53 28.36 -2.87
C GLU A 112 -20.11 28.79 -3.28
N ALA A 113 -19.09 27.97 -2.96
CA ALA A 113 -17.69 28.21 -3.27
C ALA A 113 -17.15 27.30 -4.41
N SER A 114 -18.02 26.50 -5.03
CA SER A 114 -17.61 25.40 -5.92
C SER A 114 -18.70 24.79 -6.81
N ALA A 115 -19.81 25.47 -7.11
CA ALA A 115 -21.01 24.87 -7.71
C ALA A 115 -20.73 23.88 -8.88
N LEU A 116 -19.84 24.26 -9.81
CA LEU A 116 -19.38 23.39 -10.89
C LEU A 116 -18.49 22.23 -10.39
N THR A 117 -17.45 22.51 -9.60
CA THR A 117 -16.50 21.46 -9.18
C THR A 117 -17.07 20.49 -8.15
N SER A 118 -18.09 20.88 -7.37
CA SER A 118 -18.90 19.98 -6.54
C SER A 118 -19.79 19.07 -7.40
N THR A 119 -20.39 19.60 -8.47
CA THR A 119 -21.14 18.79 -9.45
C THR A 119 -20.21 17.77 -10.12
N ILE A 120 -19.00 18.19 -10.50
CA ILE A 120 -17.96 17.31 -11.06
C ILE A 120 -17.55 16.22 -10.06
N GLU A 121 -17.38 16.54 -8.78
CA GLU A 121 -17.02 15.53 -7.78
C GLU A 121 -18.15 14.51 -7.56
N TYR A 122 -19.42 14.94 -7.60
CA TYR A 122 -20.56 14.01 -7.59
C TYR A 122 -20.52 13.06 -8.79
N VAL A 123 -20.29 13.58 -10.01
CA VAL A 123 -20.14 12.76 -11.23
C VAL A 123 -18.99 11.77 -11.10
N VAL A 124 -17.84 12.20 -10.59
CA VAL A 124 -16.69 11.32 -10.31
C VAL A 124 -17.04 10.25 -9.27
N GLY A 125 -17.79 10.60 -8.23
CA GLY A 125 -18.29 9.64 -7.25
C GLY A 125 -19.17 8.55 -7.88
N GLN A 126 -20.07 8.93 -8.79
CA GLN A 126 -20.91 7.99 -9.53
C GLN A 126 -20.09 7.14 -10.51
N GLN A 127 -19.10 7.73 -11.20
CA GLN A 127 -18.16 7.00 -12.06
C GLN A 127 -17.36 5.94 -11.30
N LEU A 128 -16.93 6.24 -10.08
CA LEU A 128 -16.23 5.28 -9.20
C LEU A 128 -17.20 4.19 -8.70
N CYS A 129 -18.42 4.54 -8.32
CA CYS A 129 -19.46 3.56 -7.95
C CYS A 129 -19.75 2.57 -9.10
N TYR A 130 -19.91 3.08 -10.32
CA TYR A 130 -20.15 2.28 -11.52
C TYR A 130 -19.06 1.22 -11.76
N ILE A 131 -17.78 1.60 -11.76
CA ILE A 131 -16.69 0.64 -12.03
C ILE A 131 -16.51 -0.40 -10.91
N LEU A 132 -17.01 -0.11 -9.71
CA LEU A 132 -16.98 -0.98 -8.54
C LEU A 132 -18.21 -1.90 -8.44
N GLY A 133 -19.16 -1.80 -9.38
CA GLY A 133 -20.36 -2.63 -9.42
C GLY A 133 -21.51 -2.14 -8.51
N PHE A 134 -21.45 -0.91 -8.00
CA PHE A 134 -22.58 -0.30 -7.29
C PHE A 134 -23.58 0.30 -8.28
N GLU A 135 -24.86 0.14 -7.96
CA GLU A 135 -25.98 0.71 -8.73
C GLU A 135 -25.93 2.24 -8.70
N THR A 136 -25.89 2.89 -9.87
CA THR A 136 -25.82 4.36 -9.99
C THR A 136 -27.16 5.00 -10.37
N SER A 137 -28.21 4.20 -10.55
CA SER A 137 -29.54 4.66 -10.95
C SER A 137 -30.64 4.02 -10.08
N PRO A 138 -31.71 4.74 -9.68
CA PRO A 138 -32.71 4.16 -8.79
C PRO A 138 -33.40 2.93 -9.40
N ASN A 139 -33.12 1.76 -8.84
CA ASN A 139 -33.67 0.48 -9.29
C ASN A 139 -34.83 0.04 -8.37
N PRO A 140 -36.07 -0.15 -8.89
CA PRO A 140 -37.20 -0.62 -8.11
C PRO A 140 -36.98 -1.98 -7.43
N ASP A 141 -36.13 -2.84 -7.98
CA ASP A 141 -35.86 -4.18 -7.46
C ASP A 141 -34.95 -4.16 -6.21
N ASN A 142 -34.35 -3.00 -5.88
CA ASN A 142 -33.45 -2.81 -4.72
C ASN A 142 -33.86 -1.58 -3.88
N ASP A 143 -35.16 -1.39 -3.62
CA ASP A 143 -35.72 -0.27 -2.83
C ASP A 143 -35.29 1.15 -3.31
N GLY A 144 -34.85 1.30 -4.56
CA GLY A 144 -34.30 2.55 -5.09
C GLY A 144 -32.92 2.93 -4.55
N VAL A 145 -32.21 2.00 -3.90
CA VAL A 145 -30.85 2.22 -3.36
C VAL A 145 -29.88 2.53 -4.51
N VAL A 146 -29.19 3.66 -4.39
CA VAL A 146 -28.12 4.10 -5.29
C VAL A 146 -26.82 4.31 -4.52
N GLY A 147 -25.70 4.02 -5.15
CA GLY A 147 -24.37 4.26 -4.62
C GLY A 147 -24.02 5.75 -4.56
N TRP A 148 -23.06 6.08 -3.71
CA TRP A 148 -22.52 7.43 -3.60
C TRP A 148 -21.04 7.37 -3.24
N GLY A 149 -20.24 8.23 -3.88
CA GLY A 149 -18.82 8.35 -3.58
C GLY A 149 -18.36 9.81 -3.64
N HIS A 150 -17.20 10.07 -3.07
CA HIS A 150 -16.56 11.39 -3.06
C HIS A 150 -15.04 11.25 -2.98
N ILE A 151 -14.33 12.34 -3.29
CA ILE A 151 -12.86 12.39 -3.27
C ILE A 151 -12.37 12.72 -1.87
N THR A 152 -11.35 12.03 -1.39
CA THR A 152 -10.62 12.33 -0.16
C THR A 152 -9.20 12.81 -0.49
N ALA A 153 -8.49 13.39 0.48
CA ALA A 153 -7.08 13.72 0.35
C ALA A 153 -6.23 12.47 0.04
N ASP A 154 -6.54 11.34 0.68
CA ASP A 154 -5.89 10.05 0.43
C ASP A 154 -6.70 8.85 0.95
N GLY A 155 -6.27 7.65 0.56
CA GLY A 155 -6.87 6.38 1.00
C GLY A 155 -6.71 6.06 2.49
N SER A 156 -5.81 6.73 3.23
CA SER A 156 -5.82 6.68 4.70
C SER A 156 -6.92 7.55 5.28
N ILE A 157 -7.31 8.65 4.61
CA ILE A 157 -8.51 9.41 4.94
C ILE A 157 -9.78 8.69 4.48
N ALA A 158 -9.80 7.99 3.35
CA ALA A 158 -10.96 7.17 2.96
C ALA A 158 -11.13 5.92 3.86
N ASN A 159 -10.04 5.26 4.25
CA ASN A 159 -10.06 4.21 5.27
C ASN A 159 -10.35 4.77 6.66
N LEU A 160 -9.81 5.94 7.03
CA LEU A 160 -10.22 6.60 8.27
C LEU A 160 -11.69 6.92 8.18
N GLU A 161 -12.21 7.44 7.07
CA GLU A 161 -13.61 7.72 6.85
C GLU A 161 -14.42 6.46 7.04
N SER A 162 -14.05 5.32 6.42
CA SER A 162 -14.68 4.01 6.63
C SER A 162 -14.52 3.45 8.06
N ILE A 163 -13.56 3.94 8.85
CA ILE A 163 -13.39 3.70 10.30
C ILE A 163 -14.01 4.81 11.18
N TRP A 164 -14.41 5.95 10.62
CA TRP A 164 -14.90 7.16 11.31
C TRP A 164 -16.42 7.21 11.28
N HIS A 165 -16.92 6.84 10.10
CA HIS A 165 -17.93 5.80 9.92
C HIS A 165 -18.05 4.80 11.10
N LEU A 166 -16.99 4.49 11.84
CA LEU A 166 -16.97 3.28 12.63
C LEU A 166 -16.39 3.34 14.06
N ALA A 167 -15.87 4.46 14.65
CA ALA A 167 -15.82 4.57 16.13
C ALA A 167 -15.59 5.86 16.97
N LEU A 168 -15.00 6.98 16.51
CA LEU A 168 -15.05 8.26 17.25
C LEU A 168 -15.41 9.41 16.32
N THR A 169 -15.95 10.47 16.93
CA THR A 169 -16.28 11.80 16.37
C THR A 169 -16.71 11.89 14.90
N THR A 170 -17.44 10.88 14.39
CA THR A 170 -18.67 10.89 13.54
C THR A 170 -18.63 10.43 12.07
N HIS A 171 -19.23 9.34 11.54
CA HIS A 171 -20.04 8.20 11.99
C HIS A 171 -20.65 7.43 10.77
N LEU A 172 -20.99 6.13 10.90
CA LEU A 172 -21.60 5.21 9.91
C LEU A 172 -21.82 3.83 10.53
N ALA A 173 -21.08 2.74 10.25
CA ALA A 173 -21.29 1.48 10.94
C ALA A 173 -21.10 1.49 12.48
N ARG A 174 -20.47 2.48 13.13
CA ARG A 174 -20.71 2.71 14.58
C ARG A 174 -22.07 3.35 14.81
N ASN A 175 -22.46 4.34 14.02
CA ASN A 175 -23.83 4.86 14.06
C ASN A 175 -24.82 3.75 13.74
N LEU A 176 -24.92 3.22 12.53
CA LEU A 176 -25.63 2.00 12.16
C LEU A 176 -25.70 0.93 13.28
N LYS A 177 -24.59 0.64 13.96
CA LYS A 177 -24.55 -0.32 15.08
C LYS A 177 -25.15 0.21 16.41
N TYR A 178 -24.97 1.48 16.77
CA TYR A 178 -25.41 2.11 18.04
C TYR A 178 -26.60 3.11 17.89
N TYR A 179 -27.04 3.38 16.67
CA TYR A 179 -28.18 4.20 16.28
C TYR A 179 -29.48 3.50 16.68
N PRO A 180 -29.61 2.15 16.55
CA PRO A 180 -30.72 1.43 17.14
C PRO A 180 -30.78 1.59 18.67
N LEU A 181 -29.62 1.59 19.36
CA LEU A 181 -29.56 1.88 20.80
C LEU A 181 -30.02 3.31 21.09
N SER A 182 -29.48 4.29 20.35
CA SER A 182 -29.80 5.72 20.48
C SER A 182 -31.30 5.99 20.26
N LEU A 183 -31.91 5.32 19.28
CA LEU A 183 -33.33 5.39 18.98
C LEU A 183 -34.18 4.73 20.08
N GLN A 184 -33.71 3.61 20.66
CA GLN A 184 -34.45 2.96 21.74
C GLN A 184 -34.42 3.80 23.03
N LEU A 185 -33.34 4.56 23.27
CA LEU A 185 -33.33 5.60 24.32
C LEU A 185 -34.42 6.65 24.09
N ALA A 186 -34.52 7.19 22.87
CA ALA A 186 -35.53 8.19 22.51
C ALA A 186 -37.00 7.69 22.57
N MET A 187 -37.22 6.38 22.67
CA MET A 187 -38.53 5.72 22.84
C MET A 187 -38.85 5.31 24.29
N ARG A 188 -38.00 5.66 25.27
CA ARG A 188 -38.25 5.39 26.69
C ARG A 188 -39.45 6.20 27.22
N GLU A 189 -39.96 5.83 28.39
CA GLU A 189 -41.03 6.57 29.05
C GLU A 189 -40.57 8.00 29.40
N GLY A 190 -41.39 8.99 29.05
CA GLY A 190 -41.08 10.41 29.16
C GLY A 190 -40.34 11.01 27.95
N GLU A 191 -39.96 10.21 26.96
CA GLU A 191 -39.17 10.67 25.80
C GLU A 191 -40.00 10.96 24.55
N LYS A 192 -39.42 11.76 23.63
CA LYS A 192 -40.15 12.33 22.49
C LYS A 192 -40.70 11.30 21.48
N LEU A 193 -40.22 10.06 21.47
CA LEU A 193 -40.72 8.97 20.62
C LEU A 193 -41.47 7.89 21.42
N GLU A 194 -41.86 8.15 22.67
CA GLU A 194 -42.64 7.20 23.48
C GLU A 194 -43.92 6.74 22.76
N SER A 195 -44.61 7.65 22.06
CA SER A 195 -45.89 7.38 21.40
C SER A 195 -45.85 6.28 20.34
N ILE A 196 -44.68 6.00 19.74
CA ILE A 196 -44.52 5.02 18.66
C ILE A 196 -43.96 3.66 19.14
N ARG A 197 -43.47 3.59 20.39
CA ARG A 197 -42.77 2.40 20.94
C ARG A 197 -43.60 1.11 20.95
N GLU A 198 -44.92 1.24 21.01
CA GLU A 198 -45.88 0.11 21.07
C GLU A 198 -46.26 -0.42 19.68
N THR A 199 -45.85 0.26 18.60
CA THR A 199 -46.22 -0.09 17.21
C THR A 199 -45.02 -0.20 16.27
N PHE A 200 -43.89 0.44 16.58
CA PHE A 200 -42.72 0.39 15.71
C PHE A 200 -42.04 -0.98 15.77
N GLU A 201 -42.25 -1.77 14.74
CA GLU A 201 -41.55 -3.04 14.52
C GLU A 201 -40.26 -2.86 13.71
N ILE A 202 -39.32 -3.76 13.91
CA ILE A 202 -38.08 -3.88 13.14
C ILE A 202 -37.88 -5.33 12.73
N GLU A 203 -37.23 -5.53 11.59
CA GLU A 203 -36.78 -6.86 11.16
C GLU A 203 -35.35 -7.09 11.66
N LEU A 204 -35.14 -8.17 12.41
CA LEU A 204 -33.82 -8.60 12.84
C LEU A 204 -33.05 -9.22 11.66
N CYS A 205 -31.72 -9.28 11.74
CA CYS A 205 -30.89 -9.91 10.70
C CYS A 205 -31.32 -11.31 10.26
N ASN A 206 -31.88 -12.11 11.18
CA ASN A 206 -32.40 -13.45 10.91
C ASN A 206 -33.84 -13.48 10.35
N GLY A 207 -34.37 -12.34 9.86
CA GLY A 207 -35.69 -12.20 9.23
C GLY A 207 -36.88 -12.20 10.20
N LYS A 208 -36.66 -12.28 11.52
CA LYS A 208 -37.75 -12.20 12.51
C LYS A 208 -38.15 -10.75 12.72
N LYS A 209 -39.45 -10.46 12.70
CA LYS A 209 -39.99 -9.16 13.12
C LYS A 209 -40.17 -9.11 14.64
N LYS A 210 -39.82 -7.97 15.24
CA LYS A 210 -39.90 -7.73 16.67
C LYS A 210 -40.30 -6.28 16.93
N LEU A 211 -41.11 -6.02 17.96
CA LEU A 211 -41.32 -4.66 18.47
C LEU A 211 -39.98 -4.07 18.90
N PHE A 212 -39.67 -2.86 18.45
CA PHE A 212 -38.36 -2.24 18.63
C PHE A 212 -38.00 -2.02 20.10
N LYS A 213 -38.98 -1.67 20.95
CA LYS A 213 -38.82 -1.59 22.41
C LYS A 213 -38.46 -2.92 23.09
N CYS A 214 -38.73 -4.05 22.44
CA CYS A 214 -38.48 -5.39 22.98
C CYS A 214 -37.14 -5.97 22.51
N CYS A 215 -36.43 -5.28 21.61
CA CYS A 215 -35.11 -5.70 21.13
C CYS A 215 -34.09 -5.55 22.27
N ASP A 216 -33.29 -6.59 22.52
CA ASP A 216 -32.19 -6.51 23.49
C ASP A 216 -30.95 -5.85 22.85
N SER A 217 -29.89 -5.66 23.62
CA SER A 217 -28.65 -5.06 23.09
C SER A 217 -28.01 -5.92 21.98
N TRP A 218 -28.21 -7.24 21.97
CA TRP A 218 -27.72 -8.11 20.90
C TRP A 218 -28.53 -7.94 19.61
N ASP A 219 -29.87 -7.89 19.71
CA ASP A 219 -30.75 -7.63 18.57
C ASP A 219 -30.41 -6.29 17.90
N LEU A 220 -30.28 -5.23 18.71
CA LEU A 220 -30.02 -3.86 18.25
C LEU A 220 -28.62 -3.73 17.62
N LEU A 221 -27.61 -4.37 18.21
CA LEU A 221 -26.26 -4.46 17.64
C LEU A 221 -26.16 -5.41 16.43
N ASN A 222 -27.23 -6.09 16.03
CA ASN A 222 -27.21 -7.02 14.88
C ASN A 222 -28.35 -6.76 13.88
N LEU A 223 -28.90 -5.55 13.82
CA LEU A 223 -29.68 -5.13 12.66
C LEU A 223 -28.79 -5.04 11.41
N SER A 224 -29.35 -5.32 10.22
CA SER A 224 -28.58 -5.25 8.98
C SER A 224 -28.27 -3.80 8.56
N PRO A 225 -27.19 -3.54 7.79
CA PRO A 225 -26.85 -2.22 7.29
C PRO A 225 -28.03 -1.46 6.66
N SER A 226 -28.68 -2.08 5.68
CA SER A 226 -29.84 -1.52 4.98
C SER A 226 -31.04 -1.31 5.91
N THR A 227 -31.29 -2.25 6.83
CA THR A 227 -32.39 -2.15 7.82
C THR A 227 -32.27 -0.88 8.67
N VAL A 228 -31.06 -0.52 9.09
CA VAL A 228 -30.84 0.66 9.94
C VAL A 228 -30.84 1.95 9.11
N ALA A 229 -30.23 1.94 7.92
CA ALA A 229 -30.26 3.07 7.00
C ALA A 229 -31.70 3.43 6.56
N ASP A 230 -32.63 2.46 6.56
CA ASP A 230 -34.03 2.66 6.23
C ASP A 230 -34.88 3.27 7.36
N ILE A 231 -34.40 3.26 8.61
CA ILE A 231 -35.19 3.70 9.77
C ILE A 231 -35.76 5.12 9.63
N PRO A 232 -34.99 6.16 9.22
CA PRO A 232 -35.54 7.51 9.04
C PRO A 232 -36.71 7.55 8.05
N ARG A 233 -36.59 6.83 6.92
CA ARG A 233 -37.63 6.73 5.90
C ARG A 233 -38.90 6.06 6.46
N ARG A 234 -38.73 4.97 7.23
CA ARG A 234 -39.84 4.27 7.90
C ARG A 234 -40.53 5.12 8.97
N LEU A 235 -39.77 5.92 9.73
CA LEU A 235 -40.32 6.84 10.73
C LEU A 235 -41.12 7.99 10.09
N TYR A 236 -40.68 8.49 8.95
CA TYR A 236 -41.43 9.49 8.20
C TYR A 236 -42.73 8.94 7.61
N TYR A 237 -42.68 7.89 6.78
CA TYR A 237 -43.90 7.39 6.13
C TYR A 237 -44.85 6.68 7.10
N GLY A 238 -44.34 6.04 8.15
CA GLY A 238 -45.16 5.34 9.14
C GLY A 238 -45.77 6.26 10.21
N TYR A 239 -45.09 7.35 10.58
CA TYR A 239 -45.45 8.16 11.76
C TYR A 239 -45.42 9.67 11.53
N GLY A 240 -45.12 10.12 10.30
CA GLY A 240 -45.07 11.54 9.95
C GLY A 240 -43.93 12.31 10.62
N ILE A 241 -42.84 11.63 11.02
CA ILE A 241 -41.69 12.25 11.70
C ILE A 241 -40.68 12.78 10.67
N PRO A 242 -40.49 14.11 10.53
CA PRO A 242 -39.51 14.70 9.62
C PRO A 242 -38.05 14.38 9.99
N SER A 243 -37.17 14.34 8.99
CA SER A 243 -35.74 14.00 9.16
C SER A 243 -34.97 14.99 10.05
N ASP A 244 -35.28 16.28 9.97
CA ASP A 244 -34.74 17.34 10.84
C ASP A 244 -35.22 17.17 12.29
N ALA A 245 -36.53 16.97 12.49
CA ALA A 245 -37.11 16.71 13.80
C ALA A 245 -36.53 15.43 14.45
N LEU A 246 -36.39 14.34 13.69
CA LEU A 246 -35.75 13.10 14.15
C LEU A 246 -34.31 13.35 14.60
N SER A 247 -33.57 14.19 13.86
CA SER A 247 -32.18 14.52 14.17
C SER A 247 -32.04 15.30 15.47
N ASP A 248 -32.92 16.29 15.71
CA ASP A 248 -32.96 17.04 16.97
C ASP A 248 -33.46 16.20 18.16
N ILE A 249 -34.34 15.23 17.92
CA ILE A 249 -34.81 14.25 18.91
C ILE A 249 -33.68 13.29 19.32
N LEU A 250 -32.90 12.79 18.36
CA LEU A 250 -31.82 11.83 18.61
C LEU A 250 -30.54 12.48 19.15
N ARG A 251 -30.27 13.76 18.87
CA ARG A 251 -29.04 14.46 19.28
C ARG A 251 -28.59 14.22 20.74
N PRO A 252 -29.43 14.27 21.78
CA PRO A 252 -28.99 13.99 23.16
C PRO A 252 -28.65 12.52 23.44
N PHE A 253 -29.22 11.58 22.69
CA PHE A 253 -29.02 10.13 22.87
C PHE A 253 -27.98 9.53 21.94
N SER A 254 -27.61 10.29 20.90
CA SER A 254 -26.78 9.77 19.84
C SER A 254 -25.35 9.59 20.31
N ILE A 255 -24.66 8.63 19.71
CA ILE A 255 -23.27 8.28 20.04
C ILE A 255 -22.26 9.37 19.63
N GLN A 256 -22.69 10.38 18.86
CA GLN A 256 -22.02 11.67 18.69
C GLN A 256 -21.84 12.40 20.03
N THR A 257 -22.85 12.31 20.91
CA THR A 257 -23.03 13.17 22.09
C THR A 257 -22.72 12.42 23.39
N LEU A 258 -23.20 11.18 23.53
CA LEU A 258 -22.94 10.34 24.71
C LEU A 258 -21.60 9.59 24.64
N GLY A 259 -21.12 9.31 23.43
CA GLY A 259 -19.97 8.43 23.22
C GLY A 259 -20.28 6.93 23.39
N MET A 260 -19.37 6.08 22.90
CA MET A 260 -19.54 4.62 22.89
C MET A 260 -19.61 4.02 24.30
N GLU A 261 -18.75 4.50 25.20
CA GLU A 261 -18.59 3.94 26.54
C GLU A 261 -19.84 4.16 27.41
N GLU A 262 -20.53 5.29 27.26
CA GLU A 262 -21.75 5.55 28.03
C GLU A 262 -22.94 4.73 27.50
N LEU A 263 -23.05 4.58 26.17
CA LEU A 263 -24.04 3.69 25.58
C LEU A 263 -23.80 2.22 25.94
N ASN A 264 -22.54 1.78 26.05
CA ASN A 264 -22.22 0.44 26.54
C ASN A 264 -22.78 0.20 27.96
N LYS A 265 -22.58 1.15 28.87
CA LYS A 265 -23.13 1.06 30.24
C LYS A 265 -24.65 1.08 30.27
N LEU A 266 -25.28 1.95 29.48
CA LEU A 266 -26.75 2.10 29.41
C LEU A 266 -27.48 0.85 28.87
N PHE A 267 -26.74 -0.08 28.25
CA PHE A 267 -27.26 -1.31 27.62
C PHE A 267 -26.57 -2.61 28.11
N ASP A 268 -25.78 -2.54 29.20
CA ASP A 268 -24.99 -3.65 29.80
C ASP A 268 -24.07 -4.39 28.79
N ILE A 269 -23.53 -3.67 27.81
CA ILE A 269 -22.62 -4.21 26.79
C ILE A 269 -21.21 -4.34 27.39
N LYS A 270 -20.84 -5.56 27.78
CA LYS A 270 -19.57 -5.86 28.48
C LYS A 270 -18.39 -6.15 27.55
N GLN A 271 -18.64 -6.44 26.28
CA GLN A 271 -17.61 -6.74 25.30
C GLN A 271 -17.73 -5.73 24.16
N HIS A 272 -16.67 -4.94 23.94
CA HIS A 272 -16.61 -3.99 22.83
C HIS A 272 -16.75 -4.74 21.49
N ALA A 273 -17.43 -4.11 20.54
CA ALA A 273 -17.57 -4.67 19.21
C ALA A 273 -16.21 -4.72 18.48
N LYS A 274 -15.98 -5.81 17.76
CA LYS A 274 -14.70 -6.10 17.09
C LYS A 274 -14.69 -5.65 15.64
N TYR A 275 -13.50 -5.32 15.17
CA TYR A 275 -13.15 -5.28 13.77
C TYR A 275 -12.38 -6.53 13.37
N MET A 276 -12.45 -6.92 12.10
CA MET A 276 -11.63 -7.99 11.54
C MET A 276 -11.02 -7.52 10.22
N VAL A 277 -9.71 -7.72 10.05
CA VAL A 277 -8.98 -7.35 8.82
C VAL A 277 -7.90 -8.39 8.53
N SER A 278 -7.53 -8.58 7.27
CA SER A 278 -6.33 -9.37 6.92
C SER A 278 -5.07 -8.82 7.61
N ILE A 279 -4.19 -9.70 8.11
CA ILE A 279 -2.92 -9.29 8.73
C ILE A 279 -1.93 -8.65 7.72
N ALA A 280 -2.24 -8.70 6.43
CA ALA A 280 -1.55 -7.96 5.37
C ALA A 280 -2.12 -6.53 5.18
N ASN A 281 -2.76 -5.95 6.21
CA ASN A 281 -3.39 -4.63 6.16
C ASN A 281 -2.39 -3.46 6.05
N HIS A 282 -2.89 -2.35 5.52
CA HIS A 282 -2.21 -1.07 5.55
C HIS A 282 -2.30 -0.43 6.95
N TYR A 283 -1.25 0.27 7.38
CA TYR A 283 -1.17 0.89 8.73
C TYR A 283 -2.28 1.90 9.04
N SER A 284 -3.08 2.33 8.04
CA SER A 284 -4.28 3.14 8.24
C SER A 284 -5.31 2.45 9.14
N TRP A 285 -5.38 1.11 9.16
CA TRP A 285 -6.34 0.37 9.96
C TRP A 285 -6.10 0.50 11.48
N PRO A 286 -4.94 0.10 12.04
CA PRO A 286 -4.67 0.28 13.48
C PRO A 286 -4.61 1.75 13.88
N LYS A 287 -4.10 2.64 13.02
CA LYS A 287 -4.12 4.09 13.25
C LYS A 287 -5.55 4.64 13.28
N GLY A 288 -6.39 4.19 12.35
CA GLY A 288 -7.80 4.54 12.27
C GLY A 288 -8.54 4.09 13.51
N CYS A 289 -8.40 2.84 13.95
CA CYS A 289 -9.00 2.34 15.19
C CYS A 289 -8.53 3.09 16.45
N ALA A 290 -7.30 3.62 16.46
CA ALA A 290 -6.77 4.44 17.56
C ALA A 290 -7.35 5.87 17.54
N ILE A 291 -7.33 6.57 16.39
CA ILE A 291 -8.01 7.86 16.19
C ILE A 291 -9.50 7.73 16.49
N ALA A 292 -10.08 6.60 16.11
CA ALA A 292 -11.48 6.26 16.29
C ALA A 292 -11.79 5.66 17.68
N GLY A 293 -10.86 5.55 18.63
CA GLY A 293 -11.18 5.14 20.01
C GLY A 293 -11.76 3.73 20.20
N ILE A 294 -11.68 2.85 19.18
CA ILE A 294 -11.83 1.38 19.32
C ILE A 294 -10.66 0.82 20.13
N GLY A 295 -9.48 1.42 19.95
CA GLY A 295 -8.21 0.87 20.43
C GLY A 295 -7.76 -0.31 19.56
N SER A 296 -6.45 -0.43 19.30
CA SER A 296 -5.93 -1.47 18.40
C SER A 296 -6.18 -2.90 18.88
N GLU A 297 -6.48 -3.12 20.17
CA GLU A 297 -6.81 -4.45 20.72
C GLU A 297 -8.15 -5.02 20.21
N ASN A 298 -9.05 -4.15 19.75
CA ASN A 298 -10.34 -4.55 19.17
C ASN A 298 -10.29 -4.66 17.63
N LEU A 299 -9.12 -4.42 17.01
CA LEU A 299 -8.84 -4.71 15.60
C LEU A 299 -8.19 -6.10 15.51
N ILE A 300 -8.95 -7.10 15.10
CA ILE A 300 -8.50 -8.49 15.04
C ILE A 300 -7.87 -8.77 13.68
N GLU A 301 -6.56 -9.01 13.68
CA GLU A 301 -5.82 -9.39 12.48
C GLU A 301 -6.02 -10.88 12.16
N ILE A 302 -6.69 -11.15 11.05
CA ILE A 302 -6.92 -12.49 10.52
C ILE A 302 -5.69 -12.92 9.73
N GLY A 303 -5.11 -14.07 10.10
CA GLY A 303 -3.94 -14.63 9.41
C GLY A 303 -4.22 -14.93 7.93
N VAL A 304 -3.17 -14.96 7.11
CA VAL A 304 -3.26 -15.23 5.68
C VAL A 304 -3.03 -16.71 5.31
N ASP A 305 -3.37 -17.05 4.06
CA ASP A 305 -3.04 -18.27 3.34
C ASP A 305 -1.63 -18.23 2.73
N LEU A 306 -1.25 -19.30 2.02
CA LEU A 306 0.06 -19.43 1.34
C LEU A 306 0.26 -18.49 0.13
N ASN A 307 -0.74 -17.70 -0.25
CA ASN A 307 -0.70 -16.71 -1.31
C ASN A 307 -0.84 -15.26 -0.76
N VAL A 308 -0.86 -15.09 0.56
CA VAL A 308 -1.00 -13.80 1.28
C VAL A 308 -2.40 -13.18 1.16
N ARG A 309 -3.41 -14.04 1.00
CA ARG A 309 -4.84 -13.69 1.03
C ARG A 309 -5.44 -14.08 2.39
N MET A 310 -6.48 -13.41 2.86
CA MET A 310 -7.12 -13.72 4.16
C MET A 310 -7.54 -15.20 4.24
N ASP A 311 -7.20 -15.86 5.34
CA ASP A 311 -7.63 -17.24 5.60
C ASP A 311 -9.09 -17.25 6.07
N ILE A 312 -10.01 -17.61 5.17
CA ILE A 312 -11.45 -17.66 5.42
C ILE A 312 -11.83 -18.55 6.62
N LYS A 313 -11.08 -19.63 6.90
CA LYS A 313 -11.36 -20.52 8.04
C LYS A 313 -10.96 -19.89 9.36
N LYS A 314 -9.92 -19.05 9.36
CA LYS A 314 -9.55 -18.24 10.53
C LYS A 314 -10.59 -17.14 10.77
N LEU A 315 -11.13 -16.52 9.70
CA LEU A 315 -12.22 -15.56 9.81
C LEU A 315 -13.50 -16.20 10.37
N GLU A 316 -13.98 -17.30 9.77
CA GLU A 316 -15.18 -18.03 10.21
C GLU A 316 -15.09 -18.36 11.70
N LYS A 317 -13.93 -18.90 12.14
CA LYS A 317 -13.72 -19.18 13.55
C LYS A 317 -13.88 -17.93 14.43
N GLN A 318 -13.26 -16.80 14.07
CA GLN A 318 -13.39 -15.56 14.84
C GLN A 318 -14.84 -15.03 14.86
N LEU A 319 -15.57 -15.13 13.75
CA LEU A 319 -16.98 -14.74 13.67
C LEU A 319 -17.87 -15.64 14.54
N ARG A 320 -17.67 -16.96 14.51
CA ARG A 320 -18.40 -17.91 15.38
C ARG A 320 -18.03 -17.73 16.85
N ASP A 321 -16.77 -17.46 17.18
CA ASP A 321 -16.34 -17.12 18.54
C ASP A 321 -17.04 -15.82 19.02
N CYS A 322 -17.19 -14.80 18.15
CA CYS A 322 -17.94 -13.58 18.47
C CYS A 322 -19.44 -13.84 18.68
N LEU A 323 -20.09 -14.61 17.81
CA LEU A 323 -21.50 -15.02 17.95
C LEU A 323 -21.75 -15.75 19.28
N ASN A 324 -20.93 -16.76 19.59
CA ASN A 324 -21.05 -17.56 20.81
C ASN A 324 -20.89 -16.73 22.09
N ASN A 325 -20.03 -15.71 22.07
CA ASN A 325 -19.76 -14.84 23.21
C ASN A 325 -20.67 -13.60 23.28
N LYS A 326 -21.64 -13.45 22.36
CA LYS A 326 -22.43 -12.23 22.16
C LYS A 326 -21.57 -10.95 22.02
N GLN A 327 -20.44 -11.06 21.32
CA GLN A 327 -19.59 -9.93 20.97
C GLN A 327 -19.94 -9.46 19.56
N ALA A 328 -20.43 -8.22 19.42
CA ALA A 328 -20.84 -7.72 18.11
C ALA A 328 -19.63 -7.48 17.19
N VAL A 329 -19.85 -7.56 15.89
CA VAL A 329 -18.82 -7.23 14.88
C VAL A 329 -19.25 -5.97 14.13
N PHE A 330 -18.31 -5.03 14.06
CA PHE A 330 -18.45 -3.77 13.34
C PHE A 330 -18.40 -3.99 11.83
N SER A 331 -17.26 -4.48 11.35
CA SER A 331 -16.99 -4.72 9.94
C SER A 331 -15.93 -5.81 9.77
N VAL A 332 -16.02 -6.56 8.67
CA VAL A 332 -14.92 -7.36 8.11
C VAL A 332 -14.31 -6.58 6.95
N VAL A 333 -13.00 -6.46 6.95
CA VAL A 333 -12.23 -5.70 5.96
C VAL A 333 -11.46 -6.67 5.07
N VAL A 334 -11.83 -6.70 3.79
CA VAL A 334 -11.11 -7.43 2.74
C VAL A 334 -10.16 -6.46 2.02
N VAL A 335 -8.90 -6.87 1.83
CA VAL A 335 -7.89 -6.05 1.16
C VAL A 335 -7.78 -6.48 -0.31
N CYS A 336 -8.29 -5.63 -1.20
CA CYS A 336 -8.24 -5.85 -2.64
C CYS A 336 -6.97 -5.20 -3.19
N GLY A 337 -5.86 -5.93 -3.11
CA GLY A 337 -4.55 -5.48 -3.56
C GLY A 337 -3.66 -5.00 -2.41
N THR A 338 -3.19 -5.94 -1.59
CA THR A 338 -2.32 -5.67 -0.41
C THR A 338 -1.07 -4.85 -0.78
N THR A 339 -0.68 -3.91 0.09
CA THR A 339 0.34 -2.89 -0.23
C THR A 339 1.70 -3.45 -0.65
N GLU A 340 2.11 -4.55 -0.03
CA GLU A 340 3.45 -5.12 -0.19
C GLU A 340 3.53 -6.23 -1.25
N HIS A 341 2.38 -6.84 -1.62
CA HIS A 341 2.31 -8.10 -2.37
C HIS A 341 1.25 -8.13 -3.47
N GLY A 342 0.37 -7.13 -3.54
CA GLY A 342 -0.68 -7.03 -4.55
C GLY A 342 -1.76 -8.12 -4.48
N ALA A 343 -1.78 -8.95 -3.43
CA ALA A 343 -2.74 -10.04 -3.24
C ALA A 343 -4.18 -9.50 -3.06
N VAL A 344 -5.16 -10.25 -3.53
CA VAL A 344 -6.59 -9.92 -3.40
C VAL A 344 -7.28 -10.94 -2.50
N ASP A 345 -7.85 -10.44 -1.40
CA ASP A 345 -8.58 -11.24 -0.42
C ASP A 345 -9.87 -11.90 -1.00
N PRO A 346 -10.38 -12.98 -0.37
CA PRO A 346 -11.60 -13.68 -0.78
C PRO A 346 -12.88 -12.86 -0.49
N VAL A 347 -13.16 -11.84 -1.31
CA VAL A 347 -14.39 -11.03 -1.24
C VAL A 347 -15.65 -11.89 -1.28
N LYS A 348 -15.72 -12.83 -2.23
CA LYS A 348 -16.85 -13.73 -2.46
C LYS A 348 -17.18 -14.55 -1.23
N GLU A 349 -16.19 -15.28 -0.71
CA GLU A 349 -16.40 -16.17 0.44
C GLU A 349 -16.71 -15.38 1.72
N VAL A 350 -16.24 -14.12 1.83
CA VAL A 350 -16.62 -13.23 2.94
C VAL A 350 -18.06 -12.71 2.79
N VAL A 351 -18.54 -12.45 1.57
CA VAL A 351 -19.95 -12.13 1.28
C VAL A 351 -20.87 -13.32 1.57
N GLU A 352 -20.51 -14.52 1.13
CA GLU A 352 -21.24 -15.76 1.44
C GLU A 352 -21.32 -15.98 2.95
N LEU A 353 -20.19 -15.87 3.66
CA LEU A 353 -20.10 -16.00 5.12
C LEU A 353 -20.89 -14.91 5.87
N ARG A 354 -20.99 -13.68 5.36
CA ARG A 354 -21.89 -12.65 5.91
C ARG A 354 -23.33 -13.13 5.91
N GLU A 355 -23.81 -13.68 4.79
CA GLU A 355 -25.20 -14.15 4.67
C GLU A 355 -25.47 -15.44 5.46
N GLU A 356 -24.46 -16.24 5.78
CA GLU A 356 -24.56 -17.34 6.76
C GLU A 356 -24.68 -16.81 8.20
N MET A 357 -23.71 -16.03 8.67
CA MET A 357 -23.70 -15.51 10.04
C MET A 357 -24.94 -14.64 10.35
N LYS A 358 -25.45 -13.90 9.35
CA LYS A 358 -26.68 -13.11 9.42
C LYS A 358 -27.91 -13.95 9.73
N LYS A 359 -28.03 -15.16 9.15
CA LYS A 359 -29.12 -16.11 9.47
C LYS A 359 -29.01 -16.64 10.91
N GLU A 360 -27.80 -16.83 11.41
CA GLU A 360 -27.53 -17.24 12.80
C GLU A 360 -27.71 -16.10 13.83
N GLY A 361 -27.76 -14.84 13.38
CA GLY A 361 -28.05 -13.67 14.23
C GLY A 361 -26.87 -12.73 14.48
N LEU A 362 -25.79 -12.82 13.70
CA LEU A 362 -24.65 -11.90 13.72
C LEU A 362 -24.59 -11.13 12.39
N ALA A 363 -24.76 -9.81 12.43
CA ALA A 363 -24.67 -8.94 11.27
C ALA A 363 -23.49 -7.97 11.37
N PHE A 364 -22.74 -7.80 10.28
CA PHE A 364 -21.59 -6.92 10.15
C PHE A 364 -21.56 -6.31 8.74
N MET A 365 -20.86 -5.18 8.58
CA MET A 365 -20.56 -4.67 7.24
C MET A 365 -19.37 -5.40 6.62
N ILE A 366 -19.25 -5.35 5.30
CA ILE A 366 -18.00 -5.61 4.59
C ILE A 366 -17.46 -4.29 4.04
N HIS A 367 -16.20 -4.00 4.31
CA HIS A 367 -15.46 -2.93 3.65
C HIS A 367 -14.36 -3.53 2.77
N ALA A 368 -14.25 -3.07 1.53
CA ALA A 368 -13.11 -3.41 0.68
C ALA A 368 -12.07 -2.28 0.69
N ASP A 369 -10.89 -2.54 1.27
CA ASP A 369 -9.72 -1.70 1.06
C ASP A 369 -9.15 -2.00 -0.34
N ALA A 370 -9.79 -1.40 -1.35
CA ALA A 370 -9.41 -1.49 -2.75
C ALA A 370 -8.60 -0.26 -3.18
N ALA A 371 -7.89 0.40 -2.25
CA ALA A 371 -7.12 1.61 -2.53
C ALA A 371 -6.16 1.39 -3.72
N TRP A 372 -5.58 0.20 -3.82
CA TRP A 372 -4.77 -0.23 -4.97
C TRP A 372 -5.58 -0.99 -6.04
N GLY A 373 -6.39 -1.98 -5.64
CA GLY A 373 -7.08 -2.88 -6.57
C GLY A 373 -8.30 -2.31 -7.28
N GLY A 374 -8.89 -1.20 -6.82
CA GLY A 374 -10.20 -0.74 -7.27
C GLY A 374 -10.29 -0.45 -8.78
N TYR A 375 -9.31 0.24 -9.36
CA TYR A 375 -9.31 0.51 -10.81
C TYR A 375 -9.14 -0.76 -11.67
N PHE A 376 -8.69 -1.88 -11.11
CA PHE A 376 -8.65 -3.15 -11.85
C PHE A 376 -10.04 -3.71 -12.12
N ALA A 377 -11.08 -3.30 -11.36
CA ALA A 377 -12.46 -3.68 -11.59
C ALA A 377 -12.98 -3.24 -12.99
N CYS A 378 -12.40 -2.20 -13.58
CA CYS A 378 -12.66 -1.82 -14.99
C CYS A 378 -12.40 -2.98 -15.98
N LYS A 379 -11.57 -3.98 -15.62
CA LYS A 379 -11.31 -5.17 -16.45
C LYS A 379 -12.43 -6.21 -16.38
N CYS A 380 -13.24 -6.20 -15.31
CA CYS A 380 -14.40 -7.08 -15.12
C CYS A 380 -15.63 -6.61 -15.92
N ILE A 381 -15.71 -5.32 -16.26
CA ILE A 381 -16.77 -4.75 -17.12
C ILE A 381 -16.76 -5.46 -18.49
N PRO A 382 -17.93 -5.83 -19.06
CA PRO A 382 -18.01 -6.42 -20.39
C PRO A 382 -17.38 -5.53 -21.47
N PRO A 383 -16.69 -6.10 -22.47
CA PRO A 383 -16.07 -5.32 -23.53
C PRO A 383 -17.12 -4.72 -24.48
N VAL A 384 -16.99 -3.44 -24.81
CA VAL A 384 -17.71 -2.85 -25.95
C VAL A 384 -17.10 -3.39 -27.23
N LEU A 385 -17.87 -4.19 -27.97
CA LEU A 385 -17.45 -4.76 -29.25
C LEU A 385 -17.28 -3.67 -30.31
N LYS A 386 -16.05 -3.46 -30.81
CA LYS A 386 -15.75 -2.67 -32.01
C LYS A 386 -14.83 -3.51 -32.92
N GLU A 387 -14.41 -2.95 -34.05
CA GLU A 387 -13.53 -3.68 -34.97
C GLU A 387 -12.06 -3.65 -34.51
N PRO A 388 -11.35 -4.80 -34.53
CA PRO A 388 -9.98 -4.90 -34.05
C PRO A 388 -9.01 -4.08 -34.90
N ASP A 389 -8.07 -3.40 -34.23
CA ASP A 389 -6.95 -2.73 -34.89
C ASP A 389 -6.02 -3.76 -35.54
N THR A 390 -5.69 -3.56 -36.82
CA THR A 390 -4.86 -4.47 -37.62
C THR A 390 -3.36 -4.15 -37.53
N ARG A 391 -2.97 -3.13 -36.77
CA ARG A 391 -1.57 -2.73 -36.56
C ARG A 391 -0.91 -3.60 -35.49
N LYS A 392 0.36 -3.97 -35.71
CA LYS A 392 1.18 -4.66 -34.70
C LYS A 392 1.32 -3.78 -33.43
N PRO A 393 0.86 -4.22 -32.25
CA PRO A 393 0.95 -3.40 -31.05
C PRO A 393 2.35 -3.44 -30.45
N TYR A 394 2.77 -2.30 -29.89
CA TYR A 394 4.03 -2.18 -29.13
C TYR A 394 3.98 -3.02 -27.84
N ALA A 395 2.81 -3.05 -27.18
CA ALA A 395 2.50 -3.86 -26.02
C ALA A 395 0.99 -4.13 -26.01
N PHE A 396 0.56 -5.24 -25.38
CA PHE A 396 -0.83 -5.68 -25.35
C PHE A 396 -1.37 -5.74 -23.90
N SER A 397 -2.69 -5.86 -23.77
CA SER A 397 -3.38 -5.91 -22.48
C SER A 397 -3.69 -7.36 -22.10
N ILE A 398 -3.13 -7.86 -21.00
CA ILE A 398 -3.50 -9.19 -20.49
C ILE A 398 -4.80 -9.12 -19.66
N LYS A 399 -5.44 -10.28 -19.49
CA LYS A 399 -6.61 -10.45 -18.61
C LYS A 399 -6.16 -10.47 -17.14
N LEU A 400 -7.12 -10.29 -16.24
CA LEU A 400 -6.94 -10.68 -14.84
C LEU A 400 -6.77 -12.21 -14.75
N ASN A 401 -6.10 -12.70 -13.71
CA ASN A 401 -6.19 -14.12 -13.38
C ASN A 401 -7.61 -14.45 -12.88
N GLU A 402 -7.99 -15.73 -12.92
CA GLU A 402 -9.35 -16.19 -12.61
C GLU A 402 -9.80 -15.76 -11.20
N TRP A 403 -8.94 -15.93 -10.20
CA TRP A 403 -9.19 -15.50 -8.83
C TRP A 403 -9.43 -14.00 -8.74
N THR A 404 -8.50 -13.17 -9.21
CA THR A 404 -8.64 -11.70 -9.16
C THR A 404 -9.88 -11.24 -9.89
N ASN A 405 -10.25 -11.87 -11.01
CA ASN A 405 -11.45 -11.53 -11.77
C ASN A 405 -12.74 -11.81 -10.96
N GLU A 406 -12.82 -12.98 -10.31
CA GLU A 406 -13.96 -13.33 -9.45
C GLU A 406 -14.05 -12.37 -8.26
N GLN A 407 -12.96 -12.20 -7.50
CA GLN A 407 -12.98 -11.40 -6.28
C GLN A 407 -13.20 -9.89 -6.52
N LEU A 408 -12.77 -9.34 -7.67
CA LEU A 408 -13.08 -7.96 -8.03
C LEU A 408 -14.49 -7.78 -8.61
N TYR A 409 -15.12 -8.84 -9.13
CA TYR A 409 -16.51 -8.79 -9.59
C TYR A 409 -17.49 -8.69 -8.41
N GLU A 410 -17.21 -9.42 -7.31
CA GLU A 410 -18.00 -9.43 -6.08
C GLU A 410 -17.89 -8.13 -5.24
N LEU A 411 -17.13 -7.13 -5.70
CA LEU A 411 -17.07 -5.81 -5.04
C LEU A 411 -18.45 -5.12 -4.97
N GLY A 412 -19.36 -5.39 -5.91
CA GLY A 412 -20.73 -4.85 -5.86
C GLY A 412 -21.52 -5.27 -4.62
N GLU A 413 -21.12 -6.34 -3.93
CA GLU A 413 -21.83 -6.92 -2.78
C GLU A 413 -21.33 -6.44 -1.40
N VAL A 414 -20.27 -5.62 -1.36
CA VAL A 414 -19.75 -5.03 -0.12
C VAL A 414 -20.45 -3.70 0.21
N ASP A 415 -20.34 -3.22 1.44
CA ASP A 415 -21.09 -2.05 1.90
C ASP A 415 -20.39 -0.72 1.60
N THR A 416 -19.05 -0.72 1.65
CA THR A 416 -18.20 0.45 1.36
C THR A 416 -16.86 0.04 0.75
N ILE A 417 -16.28 0.88 -0.11
CA ILE A 417 -15.03 0.60 -0.82
C ILE A 417 -14.13 1.85 -0.80
N THR A 418 -12.89 1.71 -0.34
CA THR A 418 -11.84 2.71 -0.56
C THR A 418 -11.18 2.45 -1.92
N ILE A 419 -10.94 3.50 -2.71
CA ILE A 419 -10.25 3.42 -4.02
C ILE A 419 -9.38 4.68 -4.19
N ASP A 420 -8.12 4.56 -4.61
CA ASP A 420 -7.24 5.73 -4.79
C ASP A 420 -6.97 6.05 -6.28
N PRO A 421 -7.59 7.10 -6.83
CA PRO A 421 -7.19 7.70 -8.10
C PRO A 421 -5.68 8.01 -8.20
N HIS A 422 -5.03 8.46 -7.12
CA HIS A 422 -3.58 8.74 -7.11
C HIS A 422 -2.67 7.50 -7.03
N LYS A 423 -3.25 6.29 -6.99
CA LYS A 423 -2.53 5.02 -7.12
C LYS A 423 -2.75 4.46 -8.53
N SER A 424 -3.58 3.43 -8.68
CA SER A 424 -3.84 2.75 -9.95
C SER A 424 -4.65 3.58 -10.96
N GLY A 425 -5.15 4.75 -10.55
CA GLY A 425 -5.80 5.74 -11.43
C GLY A 425 -4.82 6.69 -12.17
N TYR A 426 -3.51 6.65 -11.90
CA TYR A 426 -2.47 7.49 -12.55
C TYR A 426 -2.67 9.02 -12.42
N ILE A 427 -3.46 9.47 -11.43
CA ILE A 427 -3.78 10.87 -11.18
C ILE A 427 -2.77 11.45 -10.15
N PRO A 428 -2.43 12.76 -10.19
CA PRO A 428 -1.58 13.37 -9.16
C PRO A 428 -2.19 13.28 -7.75
N TYR A 429 -1.34 13.16 -6.74
CA TYR A 429 -1.70 13.44 -5.35
C TYR A 429 -2.13 14.92 -5.20
N PRO A 430 -3.12 15.25 -4.35
CA PRO A 430 -3.97 14.35 -3.57
C PRO A 430 -5.23 13.91 -4.34
N ALA A 431 -5.50 12.60 -4.37
CA ALA A 431 -6.77 12.04 -4.83
C ALA A 431 -6.96 10.60 -4.30
N GLY A 432 -7.52 10.47 -3.10
CA GLY A 432 -8.18 9.25 -2.63
C GLY A 432 -9.68 9.30 -2.90
N ALA A 433 -10.42 8.23 -2.59
CA ALA A 433 -11.88 8.24 -2.63
C ALA A 433 -12.50 7.14 -1.74
N LEU A 434 -13.71 7.42 -1.27
CA LEU A 434 -14.59 6.47 -0.60
C LEU A 434 -15.89 6.33 -1.41
N CYS A 435 -16.33 5.11 -1.64
CA CYS A 435 -17.62 4.78 -2.26
C CYS A 435 -18.48 3.95 -1.28
N MET A 436 -19.78 4.19 -1.30
CA MET A 436 -20.78 3.53 -0.47
C MET A 436 -21.83 2.90 -1.37
N ARG A 437 -22.23 1.66 -1.08
CA ARG A 437 -23.26 0.95 -1.87
C ARG A 437 -24.64 1.59 -1.74
N ASP A 438 -24.92 2.17 -0.57
CA ASP A 438 -26.17 2.85 -0.26
C ASP A 438 -25.89 4.31 0.11
N SER A 439 -26.35 5.25 -0.71
CA SER A 439 -26.09 6.68 -0.50
C SER A 439 -26.64 7.21 0.82
N ARG A 440 -27.63 6.54 1.45
CA ARG A 440 -28.18 6.92 2.77
C ARG A 440 -27.12 6.80 3.86
N PHE A 441 -26.11 5.95 3.65
CA PHE A 441 -24.96 5.82 4.53
C PHE A 441 -24.33 7.19 4.83
N ARG A 442 -24.09 8.05 3.83
CA ARG A 442 -23.40 9.34 4.01
C ARG A 442 -23.97 10.25 5.11
N PHE A 443 -25.28 10.20 5.39
CA PHE A 443 -25.90 11.00 6.44
C PHE A 443 -25.50 10.56 7.85
N LEU A 444 -25.11 9.30 8.02
CA LEU A 444 -24.71 8.80 9.32
C LEU A 444 -23.46 9.53 9.84
N THR A 445 -22.61 10.18 9.02
CA THR A 445 -21.47 10.98 9.52
C THR A 445 -21.88 12.27 10.22
N THR A 446 -23.09 12.73 10.00
CA THR A 446 -23.53 14.05 10.41
C THR A 446 -24.38 14.01 11.69
N TRP A 447 -24.91 15.17 12.08
CA TRP A 447 -26.04 15.29 13.01
C TRP A 447 -27.38 15.48 12.28
N THR A 448 -27.47 15.10 10.99
CA THR A 448 -28.70 15.15 10.18
C THR A 448 -29.10 13.76 9.69
N SER A 449 -30.39 13.57 9.46
CA SER A 449 -30.97 12.36 8.88
C SER A 449 -31.24 12.60 7.40
N ALA A 450 -31.25 11.52 6.60
CA ALA A 450 -31.50 11.61 5.15
C ALA A 450 -32.78 12.39 4.82
N TYR A 451 -32.67 13.44 4.02
CA TYR A 451 -33.83 14.20 3.54
C TYR A 451 -34.56 13.39 2.48
N ILE A 452 -35.87 13.22 2.64
CA ILE A 452 -36.66 12.31 1.79
C ILE A 452 -36.83 12.85 0.35
N ASN A 453 -36.62 14.14 0.14
CA ASN A 453 -36.53 14.74 -1.20
C ASN A 453 -35.18 14.50 -1.92
N THR A 454 -34.22 13.73 -1.37
CA THR A 454 -33.05 13.30 -2.15
C THR A 454 -33.34 12.15 -3.12
N GLU A 455 -34.58 11.66 -3.20
CA GLU A 455 -35.06 10.93 -4.37
C GLU A 455 -35.08 11.88 -5.58
N GLY A 456 -34.00 11.88 -6.37
CA GLY A 456 -33.90 12.60 -7.64
C GLY A 456 -33.39 14.05 -7.59
N THR A 457 -33.14 14.63 -6.41
CA THR A 457 -32.35 15.88 -6.32
C THR A 457 -30.90 15.57 -5.96
N ALA A 458 -29.98 15.91 -6.87
CA ALA A 458 -28.56 15.70 -6.66
C ALA A 458 -28.04 16.67 -5.57
N ASP A 459 -27.75 16.13 -4.40
CA ASP A 459 -27.14 16.87 -3.31
C ASP A 459 -25.64 17.03 -3.56
N PHE A 460 -25.26 18.24 -3.99
CA PHE A 460 -23.88 18.59 -4.34
C PHE A 460 -23.04 19.05 -3.13
N ASN A 461 -23.53 18.95 -1.88
CA ASN A 461 -22.71 19.24 -0.69
C ASN A 461 -21.71 18.10 -0.43
N MET A 462 -20.51 18.19 -1.01
CA MET A 462 -19.53 17.10 -0.92
C MET A 462 -18.69 17.10 0.37
N GLY A 463 -18.45 18.26 0.98
CA GLY A 463 -17.56 18.38 2.16
C GLY A 463 -18.24 18.42 3.52
N ILE A 464 -19.49 17.96 3.64
CA ILE A 464 -20.16 17.75 4.96
C ILE A 464 -20.31 16.27 5.32
N TYR A 465 -19.99 15.36 4.39
CA TYR A 465 -20.22 13.91 4.54
C TYR A 465 -18.93 13.12 4.85
N GLY A 466 -17.77 13.79 4.94
CA GLY A 466 -16.45 13.20 5.20
C GLY A 466 -15.68 13.89 6.34
N VAL A 467 -14.48 13.39 6.66
CA VAL A 467 -13.60 13.91 7.74
C VAL A 467 -13.12 15.33 7.41
N GLU A 468 -12.94 15.60 6.13
CA GLU A 468 -12.35 16.83 5.61
C GLU A 468 -13.38 17.95 5.50
N GLY A 469 -12.92 19.19 5.76
CA GLY A 469 -13.68 20.39 5.46
C GLY A 469 -13.31 20.95 4.08
N SER A 470 -12.43 21.95 4.08
CA SER A 470 -11.98 22.58 2.82
C SER A 470 -11.15 21.62 1.98
N LYS A 471 -11.58 21.37 0.73
CA LYS A 471 -10.98 20.39 -0.18
C LYS A 471 -10.92 20.93 -1.63
N PRO A 472 -9.86 20.61 -2.40
CA PRO A 472 -9.61 21.26 -3.68
C PRO A 472 -10.52 20.70 -4.79
N GLY A 473 -11.38 21.54 -5.37
CA GLY A 473 -12.15 21.17 -6.57
C GLY A 473 -11.29 20.77 -7.76
N ALA A 474 -10.01 21.17 -7.77
CA ALA A 474 -9.03 20.76 -8.76
C ALA A 474 -8.70 19.26 -8.76
N ALA A 475 -8.79 18.58 -7.61
CA ALA A 475 -8.63 17.12 -7.55
C ALA A 475 -9.76 16.41 -8.29
N ALA A 476 -11.01 16.81 -8.04
CA ALA A 476 -12.18 16.27 -8.74
C ALA A 476 -12.11 16.49 -10.27
N VAL A 477 -11.67 17.66 -10.73
CA VAL A 477 -11.47 17.94 -12.18
C VAL A 477 -10.34 17.09 -12.78
N ALA A 478 -9.25 16.85 -12.04
CA ALA A 478 -8.17 15.97 -12.48
C ALA A 478 -8.64 14.52 -12.66
N VAL A 479 -9.43 14.01 -11.71
CA VAL A 479 -10.02 12.67 -11.78
C VAL A 479 -10.99 12.57 -12.96
N LEU A 480 -11.95 13.50 -13.08
CA LEU A 480 -12.93 13.54 -14.18
C LEU A 480 -12.22 13.53 -15.54
N LEU A 481 -11.27 14.46 -15.77
CA LEU A 481 -10.63 14.57 -17.07
C LEU A 481 -9.77 13.34 -17.41
N SER A 482 -9.26 12.62 -16.42
CA SER A 482 -8.63 11.32 -16.63
C SER A 482 -9.65 10.24 -17.00
N HIS A 483 -10.79 10.17 -16.30
CA HIS A 483 -11.87 9.22 -16.59
C HIS A 483 -12.45 9.39 -18.00
N GLU A 484 -12.77 10.62 -18.40
CA GLU A 484 -13.34 10.94 -19.72
C GLU A 484 -12.37 10.65 -20.89
N ILE A 485 -11.07 10.90 -20.70
CA ILE A 485 -10.08 10.80 -21.80
C ILE A 485 -9.44 9.42 -21.91
N LEU A 486 -9.22 8.71 -20.79
CA LEU A 486 -8.72 7.33 -20.83
C LEU A 486 -9.86 6.34 -21.10
N GLY A 487 -11.05 6.59 -20.54
CA GLY A 487 -12.20 5.68 -20.56
C GLY A 487 -12.21 4.72 -19.37
N LEU A 488 -13.36 4.59 -18.71
CA LEU A 488 -13.59 3.66 -17.61
C LEU A 488 -14.08 2.29 -18.09
N GLU A 489 -14.79 2.26 -19.23
CA GLU A 489 -15.27 1.04 -19.88
C GLU A 489 -14.10 0.18 -20.39
N ARG A 490 -14.37 -1.11 -20.55
CA ARG A 490 -13.49 -2.01 -21.28
C ARG A 490 -13.78 -1.87 -22.77
N ASP A 491 -12.85 -1.32 -23.53
CA ASP A 491 -12.91 -1.39 -25.00
C ASP A 491 -11.57 -1.80 -25.62
N ASP A 492 -11.59 -2.00 -26.92
CA ASP A 492 -10.46 -2.39 -27.76
C ASP A 492 -9.62 -1.19 -28.27
N LYS A 493 -10.02 0.04 -27.96
CA LYS A 493 -9.38 1.29 -28.43
C LYS A 493 -8.62 2.04 -27.33
N GLY A 494 -8.87 1.73 -26.06
CA GLY A 494 -8.32 2.44 -24.91
C GLY A 494 -8.79 1.87 -23.58
N GLY A 495 -9.01 2.74 -22.60
CA GLY A 495 -9.51 2.37 -21.27
C GLY A 495 -8.42 2.18 -20.21
N TYR A 496 -8.80 2.44 -18.96
CA TYR A 496 -8.07 1.98 -17.77
C TYR A 496 -7.87 0.46 -17.80
N ALA A 497 -8.84 -0.29 -18.31
CA ALA A 497 -8.75 -1.75 -18.47
C ALA A 497 -7.59 -2.19 -19.37
N ASN A 498 -7.26 -1.40 -20.40
CA ASN A 498 -6.13 -1.64 -21.31
C ASN A 498 -4.80 -1.19 -20.66
N LEU A 499 -4.76 0.02 -20.13
CA LEU A 499 -3.60 0.57 -19.41
C LEU A 499 -3.10 -0.36 -18.29
N LEU A 500 -4.02 -0.80 -17.42
CA LEU A 500 -3.71 -1.72 -16.33
C LEU A 500 -3.33 -3.11 -16.83
N GLY A 501 -4.00 -3.62 -17.87
CA GLY A 501 -3.61 -4.89 -18.48
C GLY A 501 -2.22 -4.88 -19.09
N THR A 502 -1.78 -3.74 -19.64
CA THR A 502 -0.41 -3.59 -20.17
C THR A 502 0.62 -3.40 -19.05
N ALA A 503 0.28 -2.68 -17.97
CA ALA A 503 1.12 -2.61 -16.77
C ALA A 503 1.24 -3.98 -16.06
N MET A 504 0.18 -4.78 -16.05
CA MET A 504 0.23 -6.18 -15.60
C MET A 504 1.15 -7.04 -16.46
N LEU A 505 1.15 -6.89 -17.80
CA LEU A 505 2.10 -7.58 -18.68
C LEU A 505 3.56 -7.26 -18.27
N THR A 506 3.87 -5.99 -17.96
CA THR A 506 5.16 -5.61 -17.38
C THR A 506 5.44 -6.38 -16.09
N GLY A 507 4.49 -6.42 -15.16
CA GLY A 507 4.59 -7.15 -13.89
C GLY A 507 4.87 -8.64 -14.07
N ILE A 508 4.23 -9.28 -15.04
CA ILE A 508 4.42 -10.71 -15.37
C ILE A 508 5.78 -10.96 -16.04
N LYS A 509 6.24 -10.11 -16.98
CA LYS A 509 7.59 -10.26 -17.56
C LYS A 509 8.67 -10.07 -16.49
N MET A 510 8.52 -9.10 -15.59
CA MET A 510 9.42 -8.92 -14.43
C MET A 510 9.38 -10.12 -13.48
N TYR A 511 8.19 -10.65 -13.16
CA TYR A 511 8.05 -11.88 -12.37
C TYR A 511 8.77 -13.07 -13.01
N GLY A 512 8.60 -13.25 -14.33
CA GLY A 512 9.30 -14.26 -15.12
C GLY A 512 10.81 -14.15 -14.93
N HIS A 513 11.39 -12.95 -15.10
CA HIS A 513 12.81 -12.73 -14.83
C HIS A 513 13.22 -13.06 -13.38
N TRP A 514 12.40 -12.74 -12.36
CA TRP A 514 12.73 -13.07 -10.96
C TRP A 514 12.78 -14.59 -10.73
N VAL A 515 11.78 -15.33 -11.19
CA VAL A 515 11.72 -16.79 -10.94
C VAL A 515 12.70 -17.60 -11.77
N THR A 516 13.22 -17.06 -12.88
CA THR A 516 14.22 -17.72 -13.74
C THR A 516 15.64 -17.20 -13.54
N MET A 517 15.88 -16.24 -12.64
CA MET A 517 17.18 -15.56 -12.52
C MET A 517 18.32 -16.51 -12.12
N ASP A 518 18.01 -17.56 -11.37
CA ASP A 518 18.92 -18.62 -10.95
C ASP A 518 19.31 -19.59 -12.07
N LEU A 519 18.56 -19.65 -13.17
CA LEU A 519 18.99 -20.32 -14.40
C LEU A 519 20.16 -19.58 -15.08
N LEU A 520 20.27 -18.27 -14.82
CA LEU A 520 21.24 -17.36 -15.46
C LEU A 520 22.39 -16.95 -14.53
N SER A 521 22.47 -17.47 -13.30
CA SER A 521 23.56 -17.17 -12.36
C SER A 521 24.08 -18.42 -11.69
N THR A 522 25.41 -18.53 -11.59
CA THR A 522 26.03 -19.60 -10.80
C THR A 522 25.91 -19.34 -9.30
N SER A 523 25.78 -18.08 -8.85
CA SER A 523 25.91 -17.70 -7.44
C SER A 523 24.64 -17.13 -6.80
N LEU A 524 23.76 -16.47 -7.57
CA LEU A 524 22.50 -15.90 -7.10
C LEU A 524 21.38 -16.95 -7.14
N VAL A 525 20.50 -16.91 -6.14
CA VAL A 525 19.23 -17.65 -6.10
C VAL A 525 18.12 -16.64 -5.83
N VAL A 526 17.00 -16.72 -6.55
CA VAL A 526 15.84 -15.83 -6.33
C VAL A 526 14.59 -16.67 -6.10
N THR A 527 13.84 -16.33 -5.06
CA THR A 527 12.57 -16.97 -4.70
C THR A 527 11.49 -15.91 -4.64
N ALA A 528 10.51 -15.97 -5.55
CA ALA A 528 9.34 -15.09 -5.50
C ALA A 528 8.37 -15.56 -4.40
N LEU A 529 7.64 -14.62 -3.78
CA LEU A 529 6.64 -14.91 -2.77
C LEU A 529 5.50 -15.74 -3.38
N ASN A 530 4.91 -15.26 -4.47
CA ASN A 530 3.94 -16.01 -5.27
C ASN A 530 4.58 -17.30 -5.81
N ARG A 531 3.85 -18.40 -5.71
CA ARG A 531 4.30 -19.75 -6.07
C ARG A 531 4.05 -20.04 -7.55
N LEU A 532 4.95 -20.79 -8.17
CA LEU A 532 4.73 -21.36 -9.50
C LEU A 532 3.63 -22.43 -9.44
N PRO A 533 2.87 -22.68 -10.53
CA PRO A 533 1.83 -23.72 -10.54
C PRO A 533 2.33 -25.10 -10.08
N SER A 534 3.53 -25.50 -10.50
CA SER A 534 4.18 -26.73 -10.04
C SER A 534 4.48 -26.76 -8.52
N GLU A 535 4.76 -25.60 -7.91
CA GLU A 535 4.94 -25.47 -6.45
C GLU A 535 3.59 -25.48 -5.71
N ILE A 536 2.52 -24.99 -6.32
CA ILE A 536 1.14 -25.05 -5.79
C ILE A 536 0.64 -26.49 -5.82
N GLU A 537 0.88 -27.21 -6.92
CA GLU A 537 0.58 -28.64 -7.09
C GLU A 537 1.48 -29.58 -6.26
N GLY A 538 2.49 -29.06 -5.56
CA GLY A 538 3.40 -29.86 -4.73
C GLY A 538 4.32 -30.79 -5.53
N LYS A 539 4.67 -30.45 -6.77
CA LYS A 539 5.55 -31.25 -7.63
C LYS A 539 6.98 -31.34 -7.08
N PRO A 540 7.74 -32.39 -7.46
CA PRO A 540 9.18 -32.47 -7.19
C PRO A 540 9.96 -31.29 -7.81
N GLN A 541 11.11 -30.97 -7.21
CA GLN A 541 11.98 -29.85 -7.66
C GLN A 541 12.40 -29.95 -9.13
N GLU A 542 12.52 -31.14 -9.70
CA GLU A 542 12.87 -31.33 -11.12
C GLU A 542 11.81 -30.75 -12.06
N GLU A 543 10.52 -30.96 -11.77
CA GLU A 543 9.42 -30.37 -12.55
C GLU A 543 9.28 -28.86 -12.28
N VAL A 544 9.63 -28.37 -11.09
CA VAL A 544 9.71 -26.93 -10.80
C VAL A 544 10.80 -26.26 -11.66
N GLN A 545 11.98 -26.88 -11.79
CA GLN A 545 13.06 -26.37 -12.65
C GLN A 545 12.70 -26.42 -14.14
N LYS A 546 11.98 -27.46 -14.57
CA LYS A 546 11.43 -27.56 -15.93
C LYS A 546 10.41 -26.44 -16.21
N GLN A 547 9.52 -26.13 -15.26
CA GLN A 547 8.59 -25.01 -15.40
C GLN A 547 9.28 -23.64 -15.38
N LYS A 548 10.36 -23.46 -14.60
CA LYS A 548 11.20 -22.25 -14.71
C LYS A 548 11.77 -22.11 -16.12
N LYS A 549 12.26 -23.19 -16.72
CA LYS A 549 12.77 -23.18 -18.10
C LYS A 549 11.67 -22.86 -19.11
N GLU A 550 10.48 -23.45 -18.95
CA GLU A 550 9.29 -23.13 -19.76
C GLU A 550 8.93 -21.64 -19.70
N ILE A 551 8.90 -21.04 -18.50
CA ILE A 551 8.66 -19.60 -18.33
C ILE A 551 9.76 -18.77 -19.03
N TYR A 552 11.02 -19.21 -18.96
CA TYR A 552 12.12 -18.53 -19.63
C TYR A 552 11.97 -18.53 -21.16
N ASP A 553 11.76 -19.72 -21.74
CA ASP A 553 11.70 -19.95 -23.18
C ASP A 553 10.39 -19.39 -23.80
N THR A 554 9.27 -19.44 -23.06
CA THR A 554 7.93 -19.05 -23.53
C THR A 554 7.57 -17.59 -23.24
N ILE A 555 8.08 -16.98 -22.15
CA ILE A 555 7.68 -15.61 -21.72
C ILE A 555 8.86 -14.64 -21.69
N VAL A 556 9.95 -14.98 -20.98
CA VAL A 556 11.03 -14.04 -20.66
C VAL A 556 11.85 -13.66 -21.89
N ASN A 557 12.17 -14.65 -22.73
CA ASN A 557 13.02 -14.48 -23.90
C ASN A 557 12.25 -14.26 -25.21
N ARG A 558 11.02 -13.71 -25.13
CA ARG A 558 10.10 -13.54 -26.27
C ARG A 558 9.63 -12.08 -26.44
N GLU A 559 9.49 -11.69 -27.71
CA GLU A 559 8.92 -10.40 -28.09
C GLU A 559 7.41 -10.36 -27.89
N ASN A 560 6.87 -9.18 -27.59
CA ASN A 560 5.44 -9.01 -27.30
C ASN A 560 4.52 -9.52 -28.41
N TYR A 561 4.89 -9.26 -29.67
CA TYR A 561 4.12 -9.70 -30.84
C TYR A 561 3.98 -11.22 -30.91
N ASP A 562 5.03 -11.96 -30.53
CA ASP A 562 5.01 -13.43 -30.53
C ASP A 562 4.32 -14.00 -29.28
N LEU A 563 4.11 -13.20 -28.23
CA LEU A 563 3.38 -13.58 -27.01
C LEU A 563 1.87 -13.40 -27.16
N GLU A 564 1.45 -12.28 -27.75
CA GLU A 564 0.03 -11.95 -27.95
C GLU A 564 -0.72 -12.99 -28.78
N ASN A 565 -0.02 -13.59 -29.76
CA ASN A 565 -0.56 -14.59 -30.67
C ASN A 565 -0.36 -16.05 -30.19
N ASP A 566 0.25 -16.25 -29.01
CA ASP A 566 0.54 -17.58 -28.44
C ASP A 566 -0.41 -17.86 -27.27
N GLN A 567 -1.48 -18.62 -27.56
CA GLN A 567 -2.50 -19.00 -26.58
C GLN A 567 -1.90 -19.72 -25.36
N THR A 568 -0.83 -20.51 -25.54
CA THR A 568 -0.17 -21.21 -24.44
C THR A 568 0.56 -20.22 -23.52
N ALA A 569 1.26 -19.24 -24.11
CA ALA A 569 1.90 -18.17 -23.35
C ALA A 569 0.85 -17.33 -22.59
N MET A 570 -0.27 -16.99 -23.23
CA MET A 570 -1.38 -16.26 -22.60
C MET A 570 -1.99 -17.01 -21.40
N GLU A 571 -2.20 -18.32 -21.53
CA GLU A 571 -2.69 -19.16 -20.44
C GLU A 571 -1.69 -19.32 -19.29
N LEU A 572 -0.40 -19.37 -19.59
CA LEU A 572 0.66 -19.41 -18.57
C LEU A 572 0.78 -18.07 -17.83
N MET A 573 0.68 -16.94 -18.53
CA MET A 573 0.71 -15.59 -17.94
C MET A 573 -0.46 -15.33 -16.99
N MET A 574 -1.63 -15.96 -17.22
CA MET A 574 -2.78 -15.90 -16.28
C MET A 574 -2.61 -16.76 -15.02
N LYS A 575 -1.56 -17.59 -14.91
CA LYS A 575 -1.33 -18.55 -13.81
C LYS A 575 -0.11 -18.25 -12.95
N ILE A 576 0.61 -17.17 -13.22
CA ILE A 576 1.86 -16.79 -12.54
C ILE A 576 1.82 -15.33 -12.08
N GLY A 577 2.75 -14.93 -11.20
CA GLY A 577 2.85 -13.56 -10.71
C GLY A 577 1.97 -13.25 -9.50
N SER A 578 1.81 -11.96 -9.24
CA SER A 578 0.88 -11.42 -8.25
C SER A 578 -0.56 -11.37 -8.77
N ASP A 579 -1.52 -11.25 -7.85
CA ASP A 579 -2.94 -11.04 -8.18
C ASP A 579 -3.18 -9.68 -8.87
N THR A 580 -2.30 -8.71 -8.61
CA THR A 580 -2.20 -7.42 -9.30
C THR A 580 -0.75 -7.20 -9.76
N MET A 581 -0.27 -5.95 -9.90
CA MET A 581 1.06 -5.63 -10.44
C MET A 581 2.16 -5.38 -9.38
N ILE A 582 2.13 -6.09 -8.24
CA ILE A 582 3.15 -5.99 -7.18
C ILE A 582 3.75 -7.36 -6.89
N ASN A 583 4.99 -7.63 -7.37
CA ASN A 583 5.67 -8.87 -7.02
C ASN A 583 6.61 -8.65 -5.84
N ALA A 584 6.63 -9.57 -4.87
CA ALA A 584 7.68 -9.65 -3.86
C ALA A 584 8.58 -10.87 -4.09
N PHE A 585 9.86 -10.72 -3.80
CA PHE A 585 10.87 -11.76 -3.98
C PHE A 585 12.03 -11.60 -2.99
N VAL A 586 12.79 -12.67 -2.80
CA VAL A 586 13.94 -12.70 -1.89
C VAL A 586 15.15 -13.25 -2.62
N CYS A 587 16.27 -12.54 -2.54
CA CYS A 587 17.55 -13.02 -3.01
C CYS A 587 18.25 -13.85 -1.93
N ASN A 588 18.70 -15.05 -2.29
CA ASN A 588 19.65 -15.87 -1.54
C ASN A 588 20.88 -16.14 -2.44
N PHE A 589 21.91 -16.80 -1.92
CA PHE A 589 23.15 -17.00 -2.68
C PHE A 589 23.85 -18.31 -2.31
N LYS A 590 24.80 -18.74 -3.12
CA LYS A 590 25.62 -19.94 -2.87
C LYS A 590 26.93 -19.61 -2.16
N ILE A 591 27.31 -20.49 -1.25
CA ILE A 591 28.59 -20.53 -0.55
C ILE A 591 29.18 -21.90 -0.87
N ASP A 592 30.31 -21.92 -1.59
CA ASP A 592 31.00 -23.16 -2.01
C ASP A 592 30.04 -24.14 -2.71
N ASP A 593 29.39 -23.60 -3.75
CA ASP A 593 28.35 -24.21 -4.61
C ASP A 593 27.07 -24.72 -3.90
N LYS A 594 26.97 -24.56 -2.58
CA LYS A 594 25.77 -24.91 -1.79
C LYS A 594 24.97 -23.65 -1.46
N VAL A 595 23.64 -23.73 -1.57
CA VAL A 595 22.77 -22.59 -1.20
C VAL A 595 22.94 -22.26 0.28
N ASN A 596 23.10 -20.97 0.59
CA ASN A 596 23.20 -20.46 1.95
C ASN A 596 21.95 -20.83 2.75
N LYS A 597 22.14 -21.47 3.91
CA LYS A 597 21.05 -21.87 4.81
C LYS A 597 20.71 -20.85 5.90
N ASN A 598 21.48 -19.77 6.04
CA ASN A 598 21.31 -18.79 7.11
C ASN A 598 20.47 -17.59 6.63
N ILE A 599 19.25 -17.47 7.17
CA ILE A 599 18.32 -16.38 6.85
C ILE A 599 18.88 -14.99 7.17
N VAL A 600 19.69 -14.83 8.23
CA VAL A 600 20.31 -13.53 8.56
C VAL A 600 21.27 -13.06 7.46
N GLN A 601 21.92 -13.99 6.76
CA GLN A 601 22.81 -13.64 5.64
C GLN A 601 22.04 -13.36 4.35
N ALA A 602 20.92 -14.05 4.11
CA ALA A 602 20.01 -13.71 3.02
C ALA A 602 19.38 -12.32 3.25
N ASN A 603 18.89 -12.03 4.46
CA ASN A 603 18.37 -10.71 4.83
C ASN A 603 19.42 -9.61 4.60
N PHE A 604 20.69 -9.85 5.01
CA PHE A 604 21.78 -8.92 4.76
C PHE A 604 22.02 -8.65 3.26
N LEU A 605 21.94 -9.66 2.39
CA LEU A 605 22.01 -9.45 0.93
C LEU A 605 20.85 -8.58 0.43
N ASN A 606 19.61 -8.81 0.88
CA ASN A 606 18.44 -8.03 0.44
C ASN A 606 18.49 -6.59 0.96
N ASP A 607 18.95 -6.37 2.19
CA ASP A 607 19.24 -5.02 2.72
C ASP A 607 20.26 -4.30 1.82
N ARG A 608 21.40 -4.94 1.52
CA ARG A 608 22.46 -4.40 0.66
C ARG A 608 21.98 -4.09 -0.76
N LEU A 609 21.16 -4.97 -1.34
CA LEU A 609 20.51 -4.77 -2.63
C LEU A 609 19.59 -3.55 -2.62
N TYR A 610 18.76 -3.41 -1.58
CA TYR A 610 17.91 -2.23 -1.41
C TYR A 610 18.75 -0.95 -1.26
N GLU A 611 19.86 -0.96 -0.52
CA GLU A 611 20.75 0.21 -0.41
C GLU A 611 21.35 0.63 -1.78
N ARG A 612 21.73 -0.35 -2.60
CA ARG A 612 22.20 -0.12 -3.98
C ARG A 612 21.09 0.43 -4.88
N LEU A 613 19.91 -0.18 -4.81
CA LEU A 613 18.81 -0.05 -5.78
C LEU A 613 17.63 0.77 -5.24
N SER A 614 17.86 1.71 -4.33
CA SER A 614 16.86 2.69 -3.90
C SER A 614 17.45 4.09 -3.82
N VAL A 615 16.58 5.11 -3.89
CA VAL A 615 16.91 6.52 -3.62
C VAL A 615 16.36 6.83 -2.23
N ARG A 616 17.24 7.03 -1.24
CA ARG A 616 16.88 7.20 0.17
C ARG A 616 17.17 8.62 0.68
N LYS A 617 18.03 9.37 -0.01
CA LYS A 617 18.51 10.70 0.36
C LYS A 617 18.66 11.56 -0.90
N ALA A 618 18.43 12.86 -0.79
CA ALA A 618 18.61 13.84 -1.87
C ALA A 618 20.07 14.00 -2.39
N ARG A 619 21.02 13.25 -1.80
CA ARG A 619 22.43 13.18 -2.21
C ARG A 619 22.80 11.88 -2.94
N ASP A 620 21.86 10.93 -3.04
CA ASP A 620 22.12 9.64 -3.68
C ASP A 620 22.19 9.84 -5.21
N VAL A 621 23.19 9.24 -5.85
CA VAL A 621 23.34 9.33 -7.32
C VAL A 621 22.33 8.41 -7.98
N ILE A 622 21.41 9.00 -8.76
CA ILE A 622 20.31 8.28 -9.41
C ILE A 622 20.81 7.50 -10.64
N ASN A 623 21.74 8.08 -11.42
CA ASN A 623 22.23 7.53 -12.68
C ASN A 623 22.93 6.16 -12.56
N ASP A 624 23.48 5.85 -11.38
CA ASP A 624 24.18 4.59 -11.11
C ASP A 624 23.21 3.43 -10.76
N LYS A 625 21.90 3.68 -10.76
CA LYS A 625 20.86 2.73 -10.37
C LYS A 625 20.18 2.15 -11.62
N PRO A 626 20.48 0.90 -12.01
CA PRO A 626 19.86 0.30 -13.20
C PRO A 626 18.36 0.04 -13.01
N LEU A 627 17.94 -0.17 -11.77
CA LEU A 627 16.56 -0.41 -11.34
C LEU A 627 16.39 0.24 -9.96
N ILE A 628 15.21 0.80 -9.69
CA ILE A 628 14.81 1.30 -8.38
C ILE A 628 13.67 0.42 -7.85
N ILE A 629 13.91 -0.26 -6.72
CA ILE A 629 12.99 -1.23 -6.08
C ILE A 629 12.66 -0.83 -4.65
N ASN A 630 11.60 -1.42 -4.09
CA ASN A 630 11.23 -1.27 -2.69
C ASN A 630 11.70 -2.48 -1.85
N ARG A 631 11.57 -2.36 -0.53
CA ARG A 631 11.96 -3.36 0.46
C ARG A 631 10.87 -3.49 1.50
N THR A 632 10.55 -4.73 1.87
CA THR A 632 9.59 -5.07 2.91
C THR A 632 10.16 -6.05 3.94
N VAL A 633 9.45 -6.24 5.06
CA VAL A 633 9.83 -7.19 6.11
C VAL A 633 8.65 -8.08 6.45
N LEU A 634 8.75 -9.33 6.01
CA LEU A 634 7.80 -10.38 6.32
C LEU A 634 8.06 -10.88 7.75
N LYS A 635 7.22 -10.46 8.70
CA LYS A 635 7.34 -10.85 10.10
C LYS A 635 6.85 -12.27 10.33
N GLN A 636 7.64 -13.10 11.01
CA GLN A 636 7.25 -14.49 11.30
C GLN A 636 6.05 -14.60 12.23
N SER A 637 5.85 -13.61 13.11
CA SER A 637 4.67 -13.51 13.97
C SER A 637 3.38 -13.20 13.21
N ALA A 638 3.47 -12.58 12.02
CA ALA A 638 2.32 -12.20 11.20
C ALA A 638 2.02 -13.22 10.10
N TYR A 639 3.04 -13.63 9.35
CA TYR A 639 2.89 -14.45 8.15
C TYR A 639 2.97 -15.97 8.41
N GLY A 640 3.26 -16.42 9.63
CA GLY A 640 3.12 -17.82 10.05
C GLY A 640 3.68 -18.85 9.05
N ASP A 641 2.83 -19.80 8.66
CA ASP A 641 3.17 -20.91 7.76
C ASP A 641 3.50 -20.47 6.33
N THR A 642 2.96 -19.33 5.88
CA THR A 642 3.31 -18.71 4.59
C THR A 642 4.78 -18.32 4.55
N LEU A 643 5.29 -17.78 5.66
CA LEU A 643 6.71 -17.45 5.76
C LEU A 643 7.61 -18.67 5.90
N GLN A 644 7.17 -19.73 6.60
CA GLN A 644 7.92 -20.99 6.65
C GLN A 644 7.97 -21.67 5.27
N THR A 645 6.87 -21.61 4.52
CA THR A 645 6.81 -22.09 3.13
C THR A 645 7.78 -21.32 2.23
N LEU A 646 7.89 -19.99 2.38
CA LEU A 646 8.88 -19.19 1.67
C LEU A 646 10.32 -19.58 2.06
N LYS A 647 10.63 -19.69 3.36
CA LYS A 647 11.95 -20.11 3.86
C LYS A 647 12.39 -21.47 3.32
N LYS A 648 11.47 -22.43 3.29
CA LYS A 648 11.70 -23.76 2.71
C LYS A 648 12.02 -23.70 1.21
N ARG A 649 11.29 -22.87 0.44
CA ARG A 649 11.56 -22.62 -1.00
C ARG A 649 12.90 -21.90 -1.23
N MET A 650 13.30 -21.01 -0.32
CA MET A 650 14.62 -20.37 -0.31
C MET A 650 15.78 -21.30 0.08
N ASN A 651 15.50 -22.53 0.53
CA ASN A 651 16.45 -23.49 1.09
C ASN A 651 17.25 -22.93 2.30
N VAL A 652 16.60 -22.10 3.12
CA VAL A 652 17.13 -21.66 4.43
C VAL A 652 16.58 -22.50 5.57
N ASN A 653 17.26 -22.49 6.72
CA ASN A 653 16.79 -23.18 7.92
C ASN A 653 15.42 -22.64 8.37
N GLU A 654 14.51 -23.54 8.73
CA GLU A 654 13.20 -23.21 9.31
C GLU A 654 13.40 -22.66 10.74
N GLY A 655 13.42 -21.32 10.84
CA GLY A 655 13.65 -20.58 12.08
C GLY A 655 12.55 -19.55 12.38
N LYS A 656 12.69 -18.82 13.48
CA LYS A 656 11.71 -17.81 13.94
C LYS A 656 11.98 -16.39 13.44
N GLU A 657 13.07 -16.19 12.71
CA GLU A 657 13.53 -14.90 12.20
C GLU A 657 12.61 -14.37 11.09
N ASP A 658 12.48 -13.05 11.00
CA ASP A 658 11.77 -12.38 9.90
C ASP A 658 12.55 -12.50 8.57
N VAL A 659 11.87 -12.32 7.44
CA VAL A 659 12.50 -12.31 6.10
C VAL A 659 12.46 -10.89 5.54
N VAL A 660 13.62 -10.36 5.16
CA VAL A 660 13.73 -9.12 4.38
C VAL A 660 13.53 -9.47 2.91
N ALA A 661 12.46 -8.95 2.32
CA ALA A 661 12.13 -9.16 0.92
C ALA A 661 12.28 -7.85 0.14
N LEU A 662 12.49 -7.99 -1.16
CA LEU A 662 12.42 -6.91 -2.14
C LEU A 662 11.04 -6.96 -2.81
N SER A 663 10.48 -5.80 -3.14
CA SER A 663 9.23 -5.72 -3.88
C SER A 663 9.37 -4.81 -5.09
N ASN A 664 8.70 -5.18 -6.18
CA ASN A 664 8.57 -4.36 -7.36
C ASN A 664 7.10 -4.05 -7.66
N VAL A 665 6.80 -2.79 -7.93
CA VAL A 665 5.48 -2.29 -8.32
C VAL A 665 5.54 -1.88 -9.79
N SER A 666 4.87 -2.61 -10.67
CA SER A 666 5.00 -2.50 -12.13
C SER A 666 3.93 -1.62 -12.78
N MET A 667 3.85 -0.35 -12.38
CA MET A 667 2.87 0.60 -12.95
C MET A 667 3.21 1.08 -14.37
N SER A 668 4.45 0.94 -14.83
CA SER A 668 4.81 1.40 -16.17
C SER A 668 4.25 0.43 -17.24
N PRO A 669 3.42 0.90 -18.20
CA PRO A 669 3.04 0.11 -19.36
C PRO A 669 4.16 0.05 -20.44
N PHE A 670 5.33 0.63 -20.16
CA PHE A 670 6.36 0.96 -21.16
C PHE A 670 7.71 0.18 -21.15
N PRO A 671 7.98 -0.86 -20.34
CA PRO A 671 9.23 -1.63 -20.47
C PRO A 671 8.99 -3.09 -20.90
N THR A 672 8.28 -3.31 -22.01
CA THR A 672 7.97 -4.67 -22.50
C THR A 672 8.67 -5.07 -23.81
N THR A 673 9.22 -4.11 -24.59
CA THR A 673 9.90 -4.42 -25.87
C THR A 673 11.35 -4.88 -25.72
N GLY A 674 11.61 -6.10 -26.19
CA GLY A 674 12.91 -6.68 -26.53
C GLY A 674 14.05 -6.53 -25.53
N GLN A 675 14.90 -5.52 -25.74
CA GLN A 675 16.21 -5.44 -25.10
C GLN A 675 16.20 -4.71 -23.75
N PHE A 676 15.38 -3.67 -23.58
CA PHE A 676 15.48 -2.77 -22.41
C PHE A 676 15.22 -3.48 -21.08
N LEU A 677 14.17 -4.32 -21.03
CA LEU A 677 13.85 -5.10 -19.84
C LEU A 677 14.95 -6.13 -19.57
N GLN A 678 15.42 -6.84 -20.59
CA GLN A 678 16.50 -7.82 -20.46
C GLN A 678 17.79 -7.18 -19.93
N ASP A 679 18.16 -5.99 -20.42
CA ASP A 679 19.31 -5.21 -19.93
C ASP A 679 19.12 -4.79 -18.47
N MET A 680 17.96 -4.23 -18.12
CA MET A 680 17.65 -3.79 -16.76
C MET A 680 17.74 -4.95 -15.75
N MET A 681 17.19 -6.11 -16.10
CA MET A 681 17.24 -7.32 -15.28
C MET A 681 18.64 -7.96 -15.27
N GLY A 682 19.38 -7.85 -16.38
CA GLY A 682 20.78 -8.26 -16.48
C GLY A 682 21.71 -7.43 -15.60
N GLU A 683 21.49 -6.11 -15.53
CA GLU A 683 22.19 -5.22 -14.61
C GLU A 683 21.80 -5.46 -13.14
N PHE A 684 20.52 -5.73 -12.83
CA PHE A 684 20.12 -6.17 -11.49
C PHE A 684 20.94 -7.39 -11.04
N ARG A 685 21.04 -8.43 -11.90
CA ARG A 685 21.85 -9.63 -11.60
C ARG A 685 23.32 -9.27 -11.35
N LYS A 686 23.93 -8.40 -12.17
CA LYS A 686 25.32 -7.93 -11.96
C LYS A 686 25.49 -7.22 -10.61
N VAL A 687 24.52 -6.38 -10.22
CA VAL A 687 24.51 -5.70 -8.91
C VAL A 687 24.42 -6.72 -7.77
N ALA A 688 23.55 -7.73 -7.89
CA ALA A 688 23.41 -8.80 -6.90
C ALA A 688 24.69 -9.65 -6.78
N GLU A 689 25.30 -10.05 -7.89
CA GLU A 689 26.56 -10.81 -7.90
C GLU A 689 27.74 -10.00 -7.32
N GLN A 690 27.72 -8.68 -7.43
CA GLN A 690 28.67 -7.80 -6.73
C GLN A 690 28.42 -7.78 -5.21
N GLU A 691 27.19 -7.60 -4.75
CA GLU A 691 26.90 -7.62 -3.30
C GLU A 691 27.06 -9.03 -2.69
N ILE A 692 26.90 -10.11 -3.45
CA ILE A 692 27.24 -11.47 -3.01
C ILE A 692 28.73 -11.57 -2.66
N LYS A 693 29.63 -10.95 -3.43
CA LYS A 693 31.07 -10.90 -3.07
C LYS A 693 31.28 -10.20 -1.72
N ASN A 694 30.56 -9.12 -1.45
CA ASN A 694 30.57 -8.42 -0.16
C ASN A 694 29.99 -9.29 0.98
N CYS A 695 28.99 -10.12 0.70
CA CYS A 695 28.44 -11.08 1.65
C CYS A 695 29.42 -12.24 1.94
N LEU A 696 30.15 -12.74 0.95
CA LEU A 696 31.15 -13.80 1.14
C LEU A 696 32.33 -13.31 2.01
N VAL A 697 32.75 -12.06 1.85
CA VAL A 697 33.74 -11.35 2.70
C VAL A 697 33.36 -11.34 4.18
N ARG A 698 32.06 -11.38 4.50
CA ARG A 698 31.51 -11.40 5.87
C ARG A 698 31.41 -12.82 6.46
N ILE A 699 31.32 -13.86 5.62
CA ILE A 699 30.95 -15.22 6.02
C ILE A 699 32.10 -16.23 5.92
N LYS A 700 33.06 -16.03 5.01
CA LYS A 700 34.23 -16.90 4.91
C LYS A 700 35.29 -16.51 5.93
N GLU A 701 35.66 -17.47 6.77
CA GLU A 701 36.81 -17.37 7.67
C GLU A 701 38.11 -17.35 6.84
N ARG A 702 39.09 -16.55 7.27
CA ARG A 702 40.33 -16.25 6.53
C ARG A 702 41.33 -15.55 7.46
N PRO A 703 42.62 -15.51 7.09
CA PRO A 703 43.61 -14.59 7.66
C PRO A 703 43.07 -13.18 7.92
N ALA A 704 43.26 -12.67 9.15
CA ALA A 704 42.80 -11.34 9.55
C ALA A 704 43.61 -10.77 10.73
N VAL A 705 43.43 -9.47 11.00
CA VAL A 705 43.88 -8.85 12.24
C VAL A 705 42.87 -9.18 13.34
N HIS A 706 43.32 -9.89 14.36
CA HIS A 706 42.54 -10.27 15.53
C HIS A 706 42.87 -9.30 16.68
N VAL A 707 41.85 -8.69 17.27
CA VAL A 707 42.00 -7.63 18.28
C VAL A 707 41.52 -8.09 19.64
N PHE A 708 42.30 -7.81 20.68
CA PHE A 708 42.03 -8.17 22.06
C PHE A 708 42.19 -6.95 22.98
N LEU A 709 41.48 -6.93 24.10
CA LEU A 709 41.77 -6.07 25.25
C LEU A 709 42.83 -6.73 26.12
N LEU A 710 43.89 -6.00 26.47
CA LEU A 710 44.88 -6.48 27.43
C LEU A 710 44.42 -6.18 28.86
N GLN A 711 44.39 -7.21 29.70
CA GLN A 711 44.05 -7.14 31.12
C GLN A 711 45.18 -7.75 31.97
N GLY A 712 45.20 -7.42 33.27
CA GLY A 712 46.11 -8.03 34.23
C GLY A 712 47.55 -7.48 34.27
N VAL A 713 47.85 -6.39 33.54
CA VAL A 713 49.19 -5.75 33.47
C VAL A 713 49.85 -5.48 34.83
N GLN A 714 49.06 -5.15 35.86
CA GLN A 714 49.55 -4.92 37.22
C GLN A 714 49.54 -6.16 38.13
N ALA A 715 48.90 -7.25 37.70
CA ALA A 715 48.59 -8.44 38.52
C ALA A 715 49.42 -9.68 38.16
N GLN A 716 50.55 -9.49 37.47
CA GLN A 716 51.48 -10.51 36.93
C GLN A 716 50.90 -11.48 35.87
N ASN A 717 49.64 -11.89 35.98
CA ASN A 717 48.96 -12.72 34.98
C ASN A 717 48.32 -11.84 33.90
N LEU A 718 48.80 -11.91 32.67
CA LEU A 718 48.21 -11.20 31.53
C LEU A 718 47.07 -12.01 30.90
N TYR A 719 45.99 -11.30 30.55
CA TYR A 719 44.87 -11.87 29.82
C TYR A 719 44.55 -11.04 28.57
N LEU A 720 44.23 -11.73 27.48
CA LEU A 720 43.69 -11.15 26.25
C LEU A 720 42.21 -11.50 26.13
N VAL A 721 41.34 -10.51 26.30
CA VAL A 721 39.90 -10.65 26.08
C VAL A 721 39.62 -10.28 24.63
N TYR A 722 39.25 -11.25 23.80
CA TYR A 722 39.00 -11.02 22.38
C TYR A 722 37.82 -10.04 22.17
N LEU A 723 37.93 -9.14 21.19
CA LEU A 723 36.87 -8.20 20.82
C LEU A 723 35.99 -8.82 19.71
N PRO A 724 34.81 -9.38 20.03
CA PRO A 724 33.97 -10.03 19.04
C PRO A 724 33.33 -9.03 18.07
N MET A 725 33.14 -9.45 16.83
CA MET A 725 32.11 -8.90 15.95
C MET A 725 31.13 -10.03 15.62
N LEU A 726 29.94 -9.99 16.22
CA LEU A 726 28.92 -11.05 16.09
C LEU A 726 28.44 -11.30 14.65
N HIS A 727 28.81 -10.42 13.72
CA HIS A 727 28.30 -10.34 12.36
C HIS A 727 29.34 -10.64 11.26
N ILE A 728 30.63 -10.82 11.60
CA ILE A 728 31.70 -11.23 10.66
C ILE A 728 32.31 -12.53 11.17
N LYS A 729 32.38 -13.58 10.33
CA LYS A 729 32.76 -14.93 10.75
C LYS A 729 34.12 -15.00 11.48
N ASN A 730 35.13 -14.28 10.98
CA ASN A 730 36.47 -14.16 11.56
C ASN A 730 36.48 -13.67 13.02
N HIS A 731 35.47 -12.87 13.40
CA HIS A 731 35.39 -12.23 14.72
C HIS A 731 34.17 -12.70 15.51
N GLN A 732 33.41 -13.67 14.98
CA GLN A 732 32.26 -14.27 15.64
C GLN A 732 32.73 -15.41 16.58
N ARG A 733 33.47 -15.04 17.63
CA ARG A 733 33.90 -15.92 18.75
C ARG A 733 33.94 -15.10 20.03
N GLN A 734 33.66 -15.72 21.17
CA GLN A 734 33.94 -15.16 22.49
C GLN A 734 35.10 -15.95 23.10
N LEU A 735 36.16 -15.27 23.51
CA LEU A 735 37.44 -15.89 23.87
C LEU A 735 38.17 -15.03 24.90
N ILE A 736 38.79 -15.69 25.89
CA ILE A 736 39.75 -15.09 26.82
C ILE A 736 40.97 -16.01 26.85
N LEU A 737 42.16 -15.45 26.63
CA LEU A 737 43.43 -16.17 26.68
C LEU A 737 44.26 -15.69 27.88
N SER A 738 44.90 -16.60 28.59
CA SER A 738 46.05 -16.27 29.44
C SER A 738 47.31 -16.26 28.57
N VAL A 739 48.12 -15.21 28.64
CA VAL A 739 49.31 -15.06 27.78
C VAL A 739 50.57 -14.72 28.57
N ALA A 740 51.72 -15.04 27.99
CA ALA A 740 53.03 -14.57 28.44
C ALA A 740 53.67 -13.71 27.34
N ILE A 741 54.40 -12.67 27.74
CA ILE A 741 55.22 -11.82 26.86
C ILE A 741 56.61 -11.69 27.48
N SER A 742 57.60 -11.20 26.72
CA SER A 742 58.96 -11.03 27.27
C SER A 742 58.96 -10.02 28.43
N ASP A 743 59.80 -10.23 29.45
CA ASP A 743 59.93 -9.30 30.59
C ASP A 743 60.28 -7.87 30.11
N THR A 744 61.11 -7.78 29.06
CA THR A 744 61.51 -6.52 28.43
C THR A 744 60.30 -5.76 27.86
N ASP A 745 59.32 -6.47 27.29
CA ASP A 745 58.12 -5.85 26.72
C ASP A 745 57.05 -5.60 27.79
N LEU A 746 56.95 -6.47 28.80
CA LEU A 746 56.09 -6.26 29.96
C LEU A 746 56.45 -4.96 30.72
N GLU A 747 57.73 -4.66 30.89
CA GLU A 747 58.16 -3.40 31.51
C GLU A 747 57.84 -2.17 30.63
N LYS A 748 57.91 -2.27 29.30
CA LYS A 748 57.44 -1.19 28.39
C LYS A 748 55.93 -0.97 28.55
N VAL A 749 55.15 -2.04 28.62
CA VAL A 749 53.68 -1.97 28.77
C VAL A 749 53.28 -1.38 30.13
N LYS A 750 53.97 -1.73 31.22
CA LYS A 750 53.75 -1.15 32.56
C LYS A 750 54.02 0.36 32.62
N GLN A 751 54.86 0.91 31.74
CA GLN A 751 55.13 2.35 31.67
C GLN A 751 53.97 3.16 31.06
N ILE A 752 52.98 2.51 30.44
CA ILE A 752 51.79 3.17 29.88
C ILE A 752 50.79 3.44 31.00
N LYS A 753 50.90 4.62 31.62
CA LYS A 753 50.24 4.94 32.91
C LYS A 753 48.71 5.10 32.87
N THR A 754 48.09 5.31 31.72
CA THR A 754 46.63 5.52 31.60
C THR A 754 46.10 5.11 30.23
N GLY A 755 45.04 4.29 30.20
CA GLY A 755 44.29 3.95 28.99
C GLY A 755 43.80 2.50 28.96
N VAL A 756 42.81 2.21 28.11
CA VAL A 756 42.51 0.83 27.69
C VAL A 756 43.60 0.42 26.70
N LEU A 757 44.21 -0.75 26.88
CA LEU A 757 45.21 -1.28 25.95
C LEU A 757 44.58 -2.31 25.02
N THR A 758 44.86 -2.20 23.72
CA THR A 758 44.46 -3.19 22.72
C THR A 758 45.66 -3.85 22.07
N VAL A 759 45.54 -5.16 21.84
CA VAL A 759 46.57 -6.01 21.20
C VAL A 759 46.02 -6.47 19.87
N HIS A 760 46.77 -6.26 18.80
CA HIS A 760 46.35 -6.54 17.42
C HIS A 760 47.36 -7.50 16.80
N THR A 761 46.90 -8.66 16.32
CA THR A 761 47.81 -9.60 15.63
C THR A 761 48.40 -8.95 14.39
N SER A 762 49.71 -9.05 14.22
CA SER A 762 50.42 -8.40 13.14
C SER A 762 51.41 -9.34 12.46
N SER A 763 51.73 -9.02 11.22
CA SER A 763 52.71 -9.76 10.43
C SER A 763 53.40 -8.83 9.44
N LYS A 764 54.58 -9.22 8.95
CA LYS A 764 55.39 -8.38 8.05
C LYS A 764 54.76 -8.20 6.67
N LYS A 765 53.82 -9.07 6.29
CA LYS A 765 52.99 -8.94 5.09
C LYS A 765 51.54 -9.32 5.41
N LEU A 766 50.61 -8.80 4.61
CA LEU A 766 49.19 -9.14 4.68
C LEU A 766 48.90 -10.62 4.35
N GLU A 767 49.72 -11.23 3.47
CA GLU A 767 49.61 -12.65 3.11
C GLU A 767 50.05 -13.61 4.24
N ASP A 768 50.85 -13.11 5.18
CA ASP A 768 51.40 -13.87 6.31
C ASP A 768 50.53 -13.75 7.59
N LEU A 769 49.30 -13.21 7.48
CA LEU A 769 48.33 -13.22 8.57
C LEU A 769 47.76 -14.64 8.75
N GLN A 770 47.33 -14.97 9.96
CA GLN A 770 46.70 -16.24 10.31
C GLN A 770 45.23 -16.03 10.68
N ASP A 771 44.43 -17.11 10.62
CA ASP A 771 43.10 -17.10 11.24
C ASP A 771 43.19 -17.46 12.74
N LEU A 772 42.11 -17.19 13.47
CA LEU A 772 42.09 -17.37 14.92
C LEU A 772 42.28 -18.83 15.35
N ASN A 773 41.83 -19.82 14.58
CA ASN A 773 42.00 -21.22 14.98
C ASN A 773 43.48 -21.63 14.83
N THR A 774 44.13 -21.19 13.75
CA THR A 774 45.57 -21.39 13.52
C THR A 774 46.41 -20.76 14.64
N ILE A 775 46.06 -19.55 15.08
CA ILE A 775 46.71 -18.87 16.22
C ILE A 775 46.53 -19.67 17.52
N LEU A 776 45.34 -20.22 17.76
CA LEU A 776 45.05 -21.02 18.95
C LEU A 776 45.72 -22.40 18.93
N GLU A 777 45.92 -22.98 17.75
CA GLU A 777 46.61 -24.26 17.55
C GLU A 777 48.13 -24.12 17.68
N ASN A 778 48.71 -23.03 17.15
CA ASN A 778 50.15 -22.73 17.29
C ASN A 778 50.52 -22.36 18.75
N GLY A 779 49.65 -21.63 19.44
CA GLY A 779 49.84 -21.20 20.83
C GLY A 779 50.70 -19.93 20.98
N ASP A 780 51.28 -19.41 19.90
CA ASP A 780 52.01 -18.15 19.85
C ASP A 780 51.62 -17.29 18.62
N PHE A 781 51.88 -15.99 18.70
CA PHE A 781 51.69 -15.04 17.59
C PHE A 781 52.46 -13.73 17.82
N ILE A 782 52.68 -12.98 16.75
CA ILE A 782 53.21 -11.61 16.80
C ILE A 782 52.06 -10.62 16.86
N ALA A 783 52.18 -9.58 17.68
CA ALA A 783 51.17 -8.54 17.81
C ALA A 783 51.75 -7.19 18.23
N ASP A 784 51.05 -6.13 17.83
CA ASP A 784 51.32 -4.76 18.23
C ASP A 784 50.35 -4.31 19.33
N ILE A 785 50.84 -3.50 20.27
CA ILE A 785 50.09 -3.01 21.43
C ILE A 785 49.82 -1.52 21.28
N TYR A 786 48.55 -1.13 21.31
CA TYR A 786 48.08 0.24 21.15
C TYR A 786 47.35 0.75 22.40
N SER A 787 47.42 2.06 22.61
CA SER A 787 46.62 2.76 23.63
C SER A 787 45.31 3.26 23.02
N GLY A 788 44.19 2.95 23.67
CA GLY A 788 42.84 3.26 23.24
C GLY A 788 42.12 2.11 22.54
N PHE A 789 40.84 2.33 22.25
CA PHE A 789 40.07 1.49 21.33
C PHE A 789 40.40 1.86 19.88
N PRO A 790 40.34 0.92 18.92
CA PRO A 790 40.69 1.23 17.53
C PRO A 790 39.56 2.02 16.87
N SER A 791 39.92 3.04 16.09
CA SER A 791 38.96 3.93 15.40
C SER A 791 37.99 3.20 14.46
N ILE A 792 38.37 2.01 13.97
CA ILE A 792 37.60 1.17 13.06
C ILE A 792 36.29 0.63 13.71
N TYR A 793 36.19 0.62 15.04
CA TYR A 793 35.01 0.10 15.74
C TYR A 793 33.83 1.09 15.84
N SER A 794 33.99 2.37 15.45
CA SER A 794 32.96 3.40 15.66
C SER A 794 32.03 3.67 14.48
N CYS A 795 32.35 3.24 13.25
CA CYS A 795 31.47 3.49 12.09
C CYS A 795 31.56 2.41 10.99
N VAL A 796 30.38 2.01 10.51
CA VAL A 796 30.18 1.12 9.36
C VAL A 796 30.66 1.83 8.08
N ASN A 797 31.84 1.48 7.58
CA ASN A 797 32.27 1.66 6.18
C ASN A 797 33.58 0.90 5.89
N LEU A 798 33.52 -0.43 5.84
CA LEU A 798 34.65 -1.28 5.43
C LEU A 798 34.75 -1.36 3.90
N PHE A 799 35.21 -0.28 3.29
CA PHE A 799 35.64 -0.23 1.89
C PHE A 799 36.76 0.82 1.71
N PHE A 800 37.99 0.46 2.06
CA PHE A 800 39.18 1.01 1.43
C PHE A 800 40.28 -0.05 1.40
N VAL A 801 40.51 -0.61 0.21
CA VAL A 801 41.82 -1.17 -0.14
C VAL A 801 42.72 0.04 -0.36
N ILE A 802 43.50 0.40 0.67
CA ILE A 802 44.59 1.35 0.48
C ILE A 802 45.71 0.59 -0.22
N TYR A 803 45.81 0.76 -1.54
CA TYR A 803 47.08 0.57 -2.20
C TYR A 803 48.04 1.64 -1.71
N LEU A 804 49.06 1.24 -0.97
CA LEU A 804 50.26 2.05 -0.74
C LEU A 804 51.25 1.73 -1.85
N PHE A 805 51.08 2.39 -3.00
CA PHE A 805 52.13 2.85 -3.91
C PHE A 805 51.59 4.00 -4.75
#